data_AF-A0A1E3UGR9-F1
#
_entry.id   AF-A0A1E3UGR9-F1
#
_cell.length_a   1.000
_cell.length_b   1.000
_cell.length_c   1.000
_cell.angle_alpha   90.00
_cell.angle_beta   90.00
_cell.angle_gamma   90.00
#
_symmetry.space_group_name_H-M   'P 1'
#
loop_
_entity.id
_entity.type
_entity.pdbx_description
1 polymer ?
#
loop_
_entity_poly.entity_id
_entity_poly.type
_entity_poly.pdbx_seq_one_letter_code
_entity_poly.pdbx_strand_id
1 'polypeptide(L)'
;MWTLDSPNKELKVMIEQQGDGSLRYCVSKHGKKVIEESSMGICTDLGDFTEGLLFEKEERDSIQEEYSIPVGKKEVYTNHAQELALCFRAHESEFTVRLRAFDDGMAFRYEIRTSGKDTFLVKRENTEFRISENCDKLWLQDWIPTYEGPYNARNWDKSINGQPFGMPSLFFSERDGEWIMLNEANVINTNGSYCSCHLVGNENRCMSVGFAPEEKGKPVKTRLPFQSPWRYAVAADNLDELVNSTINYNLNPPSVIEDTSWIKPGRALWSWWEDMNGAQLYLESRNYVDMAAAYGFEGLTLDCGWDACWVKDLCEYAHEKNVQIWIWTAMQRLDTREKAEELIPLWASWGVDGLKIDFFENDSQHTMWQYNMLADLMIQYKLMINFHGSVKPMGEGRTWPNFMTAEGIMGMEHYQWSDLPNSLHNCTVPFTRNVAGPMDYTPTAFSNLKNRNTTMGHQLALPVVFDSGLTNYALALRFMEGWKGTDFLRRTKNHYQGVKVLSGYPGDHAAILRYTDTEWLIGVITSPKKVVNLSLDFLGEGEYEAEIYEDSAKGEMISRICRKVRAEDVLELSLLANGGAGVYITRKLEPLSFGICSGYMSDRYTEYPGKDAKMLQGSEKVEWDEETAGFVLNGAAEIYGKAEETKNYSLRLFYAAEEPWVMEFTCGNFTATVKMPASTAIRTFITHEIIIPVNAGDFTFRMKRISGKAPAVWKLKLIDNDPFIPIAYGIREENLCGGGEITCVDGTAVATGLGWDAELRFNEVMVPAAGRYILRIIYAAGDCRDISIQANDGEVINTYLHSTSGWEFPTWEYVGEKEVLIDLQEGKNRIRMFNDHGLISHIRGIELIAK
;
A
#
# COMPACT_ATOMS: atom_id res chain seq x y z
N MET A 1 22.39 18.02 39.32
CA MET A 1 22.00 16.66 38.88
C MET A 1 20.54 16.46 39.21
N TRP A 2 19.76 15.99 38.24
CA TRP A 2 18.35 15.69 38.35
C TRP A 2 18.09 14.27 37.85
N THR A 3 17.03 13.65 38.38
CA THR A 3 16.63 12.29 37.99
C THR A 3 15.13 12.25 37.70
N LEU A 4 14.75 11.36 36.80
CA LEU A 4 13.37 11.04 36.42
C LEU A 4 13.26 9.53 36.24
N ASP A 5 12.55 8.87 37.15
CA ASP A 5 12.22 7.45 37.06
C ASP A 5 10.94 7.26 36.25
N SER A 6 10.84 6.18 35.47
CA SER A 6 9.59 5.72 34.87
C SER A 6 8.58 5.34 35.95
N PRO A 7 7.28 5.25 35.62
CA PRO A 7 6.26 4.84 36.57
C PRO A 7 6.54 3.49 37.26
N ASN A 8 7.03 2.48 36.52
CA ASN A 8 7.43 1.19 37.06
C ASN A 8 8.82 1.19 37.74
N LYS A 9 9.57 2.30 37.66
CA LYS A 9 10.92 2.51 38.22
C LYS A 9 12.02 1.61 37.62
N GLU A 10 11.77 0.99 36.47
CA GLU A 10 12.77 0.18 35.78
C GLU A 10 13.67 1.02 34.87
N LEU A 11 13.13 2.12 34.33
CA LEU A 11 13.88 3.09 33.53
C LEU A 11 14.15 4.36 34.32
N LYS A 12 15.36 4.90 34.17
CA LYS A 12 15.80 6.15 34.82
C LYS A 12 16.54 7.03 33.84
N VAL A 13 16.10 8.28 33.73
CA VAL A 13 16.81 9.36 33.04
C VAL A 13 17.54 10.20 34.07
N MET A 14 18.83 10.47 33.84
CA MET A 14 19.64 11.37 34.68
C MET A 14 20.13 12.54 33.85
N ILE A 15 19.99 13.76 34.40
CA ILE A 15 20.44 15.01 33.79
C ILE A 15 21.48 15.66 34.70
N GLU A 16 22.64 16.00 34.14
CA GLU A 16 23.71 16.68 34.85
C GLU A 16 24.07 17.99 34.16
N GLN A 17 24.09 19.06 34.94
CA GLN A 17 24.64 20.33 34.51
C GLN A 17 26.14 20.38 34.82
N GLN A 18 26.94 20.66 33.80
CA GLN A 18 28.38 20.78 33.87
C GLN A 18 28.81 22.15 34.39
N GLY A 19 30.11 22.31 34.69
CA GLY A 19 30.64 23.56 35.26
C GLY A 19 30.54 24.79 34.34
N ASP A 20 30.43 24.58 33.03
CA ASP A 20 30.19 25.62 32.01
C ASP A 20 28.69 25.92 31.80
N GLY A 21 27.80 25.26 32.54
CA GLY A 21 26.35 25.39 32.42
C GLY A 21 25.73 24.52 31.33
N SER A 22 26.50 23.75 30.56
CA SER A 22 25.97 22.79 29.58
C SER A 22 25.26 21.62 30.27
N LEU A 23 24.34 20.95 29.56
CA LEU A 23 23.60 19.79 30.07
C LEU A 23 24.05 18.51 29.37
N ARG A 24 24.18 17.45 30.17
CA ARG A 24 24.37 16.08 29.68
C ARG A 24 23.29 15.17 30.26
N TYR A 25 22.94 14.12 29.52
CA TYR A 25 22.03 13.09 30.01
C TYR A 25 22.54 11.68 29.79
N CYS A 26 22.03 10.76 30.59
CA CYS A 26 22.14 9.33 30.34
C CYS A 26 20.85 8.63 30.75
N VAL A 27 20.64 7.43 30.22
CA VAL A 27 19.43 6.63 30.43
C VAL A 27 19.84 5.24 30.85
N SER A 28 19.21 4.72 31.89
CA SER A 28 19.43 3.36 32.37
C SER A 28 18.12 2.58 32.42
N LYS A 29 18.14 1.31 32.03
CA LYS A 29 17.07 0.33 32.24
C LYS A 29 17.60 -0.80 33.11
N HIS A 30 16.85 -1.26 34.10
CA HIS A 30 17.27 -2.31 35.05
C HIS A 30 18.63 -2.02 35.73
N GLY A 31 18.94 -0.73 35.93
CA GLY A 31 20.21 -0.26 36.49
C GLY A 31 21.43 -0.32 35.54
N LYS A 32 21.25 -0.73 34.29
CA LYS A 32 22.28 -0.73 33.24
C LYS A 32 22.09 0.46 32.30
N LYS A 33 23.18 1.07 31.85
CA LYS A 33 23.09 2.18 30.89
C LYS A 33 22.77 1.68 29.49
N VAL A 34 21.69 2.20 28.92
CA VAL A 34 21.27 1.98 27.53
C VAL A 34 21.72 3.14 26.64
N ILE A 35 21.65 4.36 27.17
CA ILE A 35 22.23 5.57 26.59
C ILE A 35 23.26 6.11 27.58
N GLU A 36 24.51 6.15 27.15
CA GLU A 36 25.63 6.75 27.86
C GLU A 36 25.52 8.27 27.89
N GLU A 37 26.47 8.90 28.59
CA GLU A 37 26.52 10.34 28.69
C GLU A 37 26.55 11.02 27.32
N SER A 38 25.51 11.81 27.08
CA SER A 38 25.16 12.40 25.78
C SER A 38 24.83 13.89 25.91
N SER A 39 25.21 14.67 24.91
CA SER A 39 25.00 16.12 24.86
C SER A 39 23.56 16.48 24.48
N MET A 40 23.10 17.66 24.92
CA MET A 40 21.84 18.27 24.51
C MET A 40 21.99 19.79 24.39
N GLY A 41 21.04 20.44 23.71
CA GLY A 41 20.99 21.89 23.53
C GLY A 41 20.68 22.30 22.10
N ILE A 42 20.37 23.58 21.91
CA ILE A 42 19.98 24.15 20.62
C ILE A 42 20.63 25.52 20.42
N CYS A 43 21.16 25.79 19.23
CA CYS A 43 21.81 27.05 18.88
C CYS A 43 20.91 27.85 17.94
N THR A 44 20.71 29.13 18.24
CA THR A 44 19.73 29.99 17.54
C THR A 44 20.30 31.37 17.21
N ASP A 45 19.51 32.25 16.60
CA ASP A 45 19.79 33.69 16.51
C ASP A 45 19.28 34.51 17.72
N LEU A 46 18.58 33.88 18.67
CA LEU A 46 18.29 34.45 19.99
C LEU A 46 19.47 34.28 20.96
N GLY A 47 20.26 33.23 20.76
CA GLY A 47 21.38 32.86 21.62
C GLY A 47 21.78 31.40 21.44
N ASP A 48 22.91 31.04 22.04
CA ASP A 48 23.37 29.65 22.12
C ASP A 48 22.89 29.02 23.44
N PHE A 49 22.00 28.03 23.36
CA PHE A 49 21.45 27.32 24.52
C PHE A 49 22.13 25.96 24.75
N THR A 50 23.40 25.85 24.39
CA THR A 50 24.23 24.64 24.63
C THR A 50 25.11 24.76 25.87
N GLU A 51 25.39 25.97 26.33
CA GLU A 51 26.21 26.29 27.51
C GLU A 51 25.67 27.54 28.22
N GLY A 52 26.21 27.86 29.41
CA GLY A 52 25.86 29.08 30.15
C GLY A 52 24.41 29.12 30.66
N LEU A 53 23.72 27.98 30.72
CA LEU A 53 22.34 27.89 31.17
C LEU A 53 22.26 28.17 32.69
N LEU A 54 21.44 29.13 33.10
CA LEU A 54 21.23 29.44 34.52
C LEU A 54 19.95 28.76 35.00
N PHE A 55 20.06 27.73 35.82
CA PHE A 55 18.90 27.02 36.35
C PHE A 55 18.00 27.95 37.18
N GLU A 56 16.70 27.97 36.88
CA GLU A 56 15.70 28.76 37.60
C GLU A 56 14.83 27.87 38.50
N LYS A 57 14.25 26.81 37.94
CA LYS A 57 13.33 25.90 38.66
C LYS A 57 13.18 24.56 37.95
N GLU A 58 12.70 23.56 38.69
CA GLU A 58 12.17 22.33 38.12
C GLU A 58 10.66 22.22 38.38
N GLU A 59 9.95 21.59 37.45
CA GLU A 59 8.54 21.23 37.57
C GLU A 59 8.40 19.73 37.27
N ARG A 60 7.58 19.03 38.06
CA ARG A 60 7.34 17.60 37.92
C ARG A 60 5.84 17.36 37.76
N ASP A 61 5.50 16.42 36.90
CA ASP A 61 4.13 16.00 36.66
C ASP A 61 4.07 14.50 36.36
N SER A 62 2.86 13.95 36.31
CA SER A 62 2.59 12.59 35.89
C SER A 62 1.46 12.57 34.88
N ILE A 63 1.65 11.82 33.80
CA ILE A 63 0.66 11.62 32.76
C ILE A 63 0.10 10.21 32.94
N GLN A 64 -1.23 10.11 32.98
CA GLN A 64 -1.94 8.84 32.99
C GLN A 64 -3.28 9.02 32.27
N GLU A 65 -3.34 8.52 31.05
CA GLU A 65 -4.57 8.52 30.24
C GLU A 65 -4.62 7.28 29.34
N GLU A 66 -5.83 6.93 28.92
CA GLU A 66 -6.08 5.92 27.89
C GLU A 66 -6.92 6.55 26.79
N TYR A 67 -6.64 6.16 25.54
CA TYR A 67 -7.40 6.60 24.39
C TYR A 67 -7.44 5.51 23.31
N SER A 68 -8.39 5.66 22.39
CA SER A 68 -8.53 4.81 21.22
C SER A 68 -8.51 5.67 19.97
N ILE A 69 -7.96 5.11 18.89
CA ILE A 69 -8.02 5.70 17.56
C ILE A 69 -8.63 4.67 16.60
N PRO A 70 -9.37 5.09 15.56
CA PRO A 70 -10.01 4.18 14.61
C PRO A 70 -8.99 3.34 13.82
N VAL A 71 -7.75 3.81 13.73
CA VAL A 71 -6.67 3.20 12.94
C VAL A 71 -5.42 3.07 13.79
N GLY A 72 -4.90 1.86 13.89
CA GLY A 72 -3.61 1.62 14.53
C GLY A 72 -3.39 0.15 14.84
N LYS A 73 -2.22 -0.14 15.42
CA LYS A 73 -1.82 -1.48 15.83
C LYS A 73 -2.52 -2.02 17.09
N LYS A 74 -3.31 -1.18 17.77
CA LYS A 74 -4.04 -1.52 19.01
C LYS A 74 -5.37 -0.79 19.08
N GLU A 75 -6.34 -1.39 19.78
CA GLU A 75 -7.62 -0.75 20.10
C GLU A 75 -7.46 0.30 21.21
N VAL A 76 -6.63 0.03 22.21
CA VAL A 76 -6.39 0.91 23.37
C VAL A 76 -4.92 1.28 23.47
N TYR A 77 -4.66 2.58 23.56
CA TYR A 77 -3.35 3.19 23.79
C TYR A 77 -3.29 3.73 25.22
N THR A 78 -2.29 3.29 25.98
CA THR A 78 -2.03 3.77 27.34
C THR A 78 -0.88 4.77 27.30
N ASN A 79 -1.13 6.01 27.74
CA ASN A 79 -0.12 7.03 27.94
C ASN A 79 0.16 7.19 29.43
N HIS A 80 1.23 6.54 29.88
CA HIS A 80 1.65 6.54 31.28
C HIS A 80 3.11 6.97 31.37
N ALA A 81 3.37 8.15 31.94
CA ALA A 81 4.72 8.70 32.02
C ALA A 81 4.90 9.59 33.25
N GLN A 82 6.14 9.67 33.74
CA GLN A 82 6.56 10.76 34.62
C GLN A 82 7.17 11.88 33.77
N GLU A 83 6.88 13.14 34.10
CA GLU A 83 7.37 14.31 33.37
C GLU A 83 8.26 15.18 34.28
N LEU A 84 9.34 15.72 33.71
CA LEU A 84 10.23 16.70 34.33
C LEU A 84 10.49 17.85 33.36
N ALA A 85 10.18 19.08 33.77
CA ALA A 85 10.58 20.29 33.07
C ALA A 85 11.67 21.00 33.86
N LEU A 86 12.86 21.11 33.26
CA LEU A 86 13.97 21.88 33.81
C LEU A 86 14.02 23.24 33.14
N CYS A 87 13.71 24.29 33.88
CA CYS A 87 13.64 25.67 33.38
C CYS A 87 14.95 26.41 33.67
N PHE A 88 15.50 27.03 32.63
CA PHE A 88 16.72 27.81 32.66
C PHE A 88 16.50 29.20 32.06
N ARG A 89 17.34 30.14 32.46
CA ARG A 89 17.52 31.45 31.82
C ARG A 89 18.80 31.45 30.99
N ALA A 90 18.71 31.91 29.75
CA ALA A 90 19.86 32.18 28.90
C ALA A 90 19.49 33.25 27.85
N HIS A 91 20.39 34.21 27.60
CA HIS A 91 20.21 35.25 26.57
C HIS A 91 18.84 35.94 26.61
N GLU A 92 18.43 36.39 27.80
CA GLU A 92 17.12 37.03 28.09
C GLU A 92 15.87 36.15 27.79
N SER A 93 16.09 34.89 27.44
CA SER A 93 15.04 33.95 27.05
C SER A 93 14.86 32.85 28.11
N GLU A 94 13.64 32.37 28.24
CA GLU A 94 13.32 31.17 29.01
C GLU A 94 13.59 29.95 28.12
N PHE A 95 14.43 29.05 28.61
CA PHE A 95 14.77 27.80 27.95
C PHE A 95 14.38 26.64 28.85
N THR A 96 13.52 25.76 28.37
CA THR A 96 13.08 24.59 29.13
C THR A 96 13.48 23.32 28.40
N VAL A 97 14.07 22.37 29.12
CA VAL A 97 14.20 20.98 28.67
C VAL A 97 13.07 20.19 29.33
N ARG A 98 12.12 19.71 28.53
CA ARG A 98 11.00 18.88 29.01
C ARG A 98 11.29 17.42 28.70
N LEU A 99 11.23 16.57 29.71
CA LEU A 99 11.52 15.14 29.63
C LEU A 99 10.31 14.32 30.05
N ARG A 100 10.12 13.17 29.41
CA ARG A 100 9.16 12.13 29.79
C ARG A 100 9.87 10.79 29.92
N ALA A 101 9.58 10.07 30.98
CA ALA A 101 9.99 8.68 31.17
C ALA A 101 8.74 7.78 31.15
N PHE A 102 8.69 6.88 30.18
CA PHE A 102 7.71 5.82 30.03
C PHE A 102 8.31 4.51 30.58
N ASP A 103 7.49 3.49 30.79
CA ASP A 103 7.99 2.17 31.23
C ASP A 103 8.90 1.54 30.16
N ASP A 104 8.64 1.80 28.88
CA ASP A 104 9.34 1.25 27.71
C ASP A 104 10.32 2.24 27.04
N GLY A 105 10.56 3.42 27.61
CA GLY A 105 11.48 4.39 27.00
C GLY A 105 11.47 5.79 27.59
N MET A 106 12.11 6.71 26.87
CA MET A 106 12.23 8.11 27.27
C MET A 106 12.05 9.05 26.09
N ALA A 107 11.67 10.29 26.37
CA ALA A 107 11.61 11.36 25.40
C ALA A 107 12.01 12.69 26.00
N PHE A 108 12.51 13.60 25.18
CA PHE A 108 12.67 15.01 25.57
C PHE A 108 12.50 15.97 24.39
N ARG A 109 12.27 17.24 24.71
CA ARG A 109 12.25 18.35 23.74
C ARG A 109 12.70 19.66 24.37
N TYR A 110 13.00 20.64 23.52
CA TYR A 110 13.37 21.99 23.90
C TYR A 110 12.18 22.94 23.77
N GLU A 111 11.99 23.83 24.74
CA GLU A 111 11.00 24.90 24.69
C GLU A 111 11.68 26.26 24.87
N ILE A 112 11.36 27.23 24.01
CA ILE A 112 11.91 28.59 24.09
C ILE A 112 10.78 29.61 24.16
N ARG A 113 10.85 30.50 25.15
CA ARG A 113 9.97 31.66 25.27
C ARG A 113 10.80 32.92 25.43
N THR A 114 10.49 33.93 24.64
CA THR A 114 11.10 35.25 24.77
C THR A 114 10.09 36.32 24.38
N SER A 115 10.22 37.51 24.95
CA SER A 115 9.34 38.64 24.67
C SER A 115 9.88 39.49 23.51
N GLY A 116 9.00 40.08 22.70
CA GLY A 116 9.37 41.07 21.70
C GLY A 116 9.81 40.52 20.33
N LYS A 117 9.65 39.21 20.10
CA LYS A 117 9.83 38.57 18.78
C LYS A 117 8.77 37.50 18.55
N ASP A 118 8.30 37.38 17.32
CA ASP A 118 7.33 36.35 16.92
C ASP A 118 7.99 35.14 16.26
N THR A 119 9.16 35.36 15.63
CA THR A 119 9.92 34.32 14.91
C THR A 119 11.40 34.39 15.21
N PHE A 120 12.10 33.27 15.07
CA PHE A 120 13.55 33.18 15.19
C PHE A 120 14.11 32.05 14.32
N LEU A 121 15.44 31.94 14.26
CA LEU A 121 16.16 30.98 13.45
C LEU A 121 16.90 29.97 14.33
N VAL A 122 16.63 28.69 14.13
CA VAL A 122 17.40 27.58 14.71
C VAL A 122 18.54 27.24 13.75
N LYS A 123 19.77 27.42 14.22
CA LYS A 123 20.98 27.21 13.42
C LYS A 123 21.48 25.77 13.49
N ARG A 124 21.35 25.13 14.67
CA ARG A 124 21.85 23.79 14.95
C ARG A 124 21.19 23.20 16.19
N GLU A 125 21.00 21.89 16.20
CA GLU A 125 20.66 21.10 17.37
C GLU A 125 21.90 20.28 17.80
N ASN A 126 22.25 20.28 19.08
CA ASN A 126 23.43 19.59 19.64
C ASN A 126 23.07 18.24 20.30
N THR A 127 21.87 17.73 20.03
CA THR A 127 21.39 16.47 20.58
C THR A 127 22.25 15.30 20.10
N GLU A 128 22.75 14.53 21.07
CA GLU A 128 23.47 13.28 20.83
C GLU A 128 22.78 12.11 21.54
N PHE A 129 23.05 10.90 21.04
CA PHE A 129 22.71 9.62 21.64
C PHE A 129 23.95 8.73 21.60
N ARG A 130 24.67 8.64 22.71
CA ARG A 130 25.77 7.71 22.86
C ARG A 130 25.23 6.35 23.29
N ILE A 131 25.14 5.41 22.37
CA ILE A 131 24.61 4.07 22.60
C ILE A 131 25.59 3.28 23.49
N SER A 132 25.03 2.47 24.39
CA SER A 132 25.78 1.58 25.29
C SER A 132 26.86 0.77 24.58
N GLU A 133 28.00 0.57 25.25
CA GLU A 133 29.10 -0.25 24.74
C GLU A 133 28.71 -1.72 24.54
N ASN A 134 27.65 -2.17 25.21
CA ASN A 134 27.11 -3.52 25.07
C ASN A 134 26.24 -3.71 23.81
N CYS A 135 25.87 -2.65 23.10
CA CYS A 135 25.11 -2.73 21.85
C CYS A 135 26.06 -2.79 20.65
N ASP A 136 26.22 -3.97 20.07
CA ASP A 136 27.13 -4.25 18.96
C ASP A 136 26.41 -4.54 17.64
N LYS A 137 25.10 -4.79 17.67
CA LYS A 137 24.26 -4.93 16.47
C LYS A 137 23.45 -3.67 16.21
N LEU A 138 23.40 -3.26 14.96
CA LEU A 138 22.65 -2.10 14.52
C LEU A 138 22.00 -2.37 13.16
N TRP A 139 20.76 -1.96 13.00
CA TRP A 139 20.03 -1.98 11.73
C TRP A 139 19.67 -0.54 11.37
N LEU A 140 20.41 0.00 10.40
CA LEU A 140 20.30 1.40 9.98
C LEU A 140 19.99 1.49 8.49
N GLN A 141 19.07 2.38 8.14
CA GLN A 141 18.77 2.76 6.78
C GLN A 141 19.63 3.98 6.42
N ASP A 142 20.38 3.92 5.31
CA ASP A 142 21.02 5.12 4.78
C ASP A 142 19.94 6.16 4.47
N TRP A 143 20.16 7.42 4.84
CA TRP A 143 19.17 8.45 4.57
C TRP A 143 19.01 8.62 3.06
N ILE A 144 17.76 8.52 2.60
CA ILE A 144 17.33 8.88 1.25
C ILE A 144 15.99 9.63 1.33
N PRO A 145 15.72 10.60 0.45
CA PRO A 145 14.56 11.49 0.61
C PRO A 145 13.20 10.79 0.57
N THR A 146 13.11 9.63 -0.09
CA THR A 146 11.88 8.81 -0.19
C THR A 146 11.74 7.79 0.93
N TYR A 147 12.79 7.55 1.71
CA TYR A 147 12.90 6.44 2.67
C TYR A 147 12.72 5.04 2.05
N GLU A 148 12.82 4.90 0.72
CA GLU A 148 12.79 3.63 -0.02
C GLU A 148 14.15 2.91 -0.03
N GLY A 149 14.70 2.64 1.16
CA GLY A 149 15.99 1.99 1.33
C GLY A 149 15.93 0.79 2.26
N PRO A 150 16.85 -0.18 2.14
CA PRO A 150 16.93 -1.28 3.10
C PRO A 150 17.50 -0.82 4.45
N TYR A 151 17.02 -1.46 5.52
CA TYR A 151 17.67 -1.42 6.84
C TYR A 151 18.81 -2.44 6.87
N ASN A 152 20.04 -1.95 6.78
CA ASN A 152 21.21 -2.82 6.71
C ASN A 152 21.75 -3.11 8.12
N ALA A 153 22.12 -4.38 8.36
CA ALA A 153 22.91 -4.75 9.52
C ALA A 153 24.32 -4.13 9.41
N ARG A 154 24.76 -3.45 10.47
CA ARG A 154 26.04 -2.71 10.51
C ARG A 154 26.81 -2.99 11.79
N ASN A 155 28.03 -2.45 11.86
CA ASN A 155 28.87 -2.43 13.05
C ASN A 155 29.32 -0.99 13.36
N TRP A 156 29.81 -0.77 14.58
CA TRP A 156 30.44 0.49 14.99
C TRP A 156 31.86 0.60 14.41
N ASP A 157 31.96 0.88 13.11
CA ASP A 157 33.22 1.06 12.40
C ASP A 157 33.25 2.36 11.57
N LYS A 158 34.37 2.63 10.89
CA LYS A 158 34.58 3.86 10.11
C LYS A 158 33.51 4.13 9.05
N SER A 159 32.77 3.11 8.59
CA SER A 159 31.75 3.27 7.56
C SER A 159 30.58 4.15 8.00
N ILE A 160 30.33 4.29 9.31
CA ILE A 160 29.22 5.11 9.82
C ILE A 160 29.60 6.58 10.04
N ASN A 161 30.91 6.91 10.05
CA ASN A 161 31.38 8.24 10.41
C ASN A 161 30.85 9.31 9.45
N GLY A 162 30.02 10.21 9.97
CA GLY A 162 29.46 11.32 9.20
C GLY A 162 28.37 10.90 8.20
N GLN A 163 27.95 9.62 8.21
CA GLN A 163 26.87 9.15 7.35
C GLN A 163 25.51 9.52 7.94
N PRO A 164 24.60 10.09 7.13
CA PRO A 164 23.22 10.33 7.53
C PRO A 164 22.41 9.04 7.43
N PHE A 165 21.65 8.73 8.48
CA PHE A 165 20.77 7.57 8.59
C PHE A 165 19.33 8.03 8.83
N GLY A 166 18.40 7.47 8.07
CA GLY A 166 16.97 7.62 8.32
C GLY A 166 16.59 7.00 9.66
N MET A 167 15.61 7.60 10.33
CA MET A 167 15.01 7.04 11.55
C MET A 167 13.77 6.18 11.17
N PRO A 168 13.30 5.24 12.02
CA PRO A 168 13.89 4.82 13.29
C PRO A 168 15.19 4.04 13.11
N SER A 169 16.12 4.17 14.07
CA SER A 169 17.39 3.42 14.09
C SER A 169 17.38 2.40 15.22
N LEU A 170 17.62 1.13 14.89
CA LEU A 170 17.54 0.02 15.85
C LEU A 170 18.92 -0.49 16.27
N PHE A 171 19.08 -0.76 17.56
CA PHE A 171 20.28 -1.29 18.19
C PHE A 171 19.90 -2.46 19.10
N PHE A 172 20.81 -3.43 19.24
CA PHE A 172 20.61 -4.58 20.12
C PHE A 172 21.88 -4.91 20.89
N SER A 173 21.71 -5.27 22.16
CA SER A 173 22.74 -5.88 22.98
C SER A 173 22.52 -7.37 23.12
N GLU A 174 23.35 -8.19 22.48
CA GLU A 174 23.34 -9.65 22.69
C GLU A 174 23.64 -10.02 24.15
N ARG A 175 24.48 -9.23 24.83
CA ARG A 175 24.90 -9.45 26.21
C ARG A 175 23.75 -9.26 27.20
N ASP A 176 22.97 -8.20 27.01
CA ASP A 176 21.93 -7.80 27.96
C ASP A 176 20.53 -8.24 27.52
N GLY A 177 20.34 -8.60 26.24
CA GLY A 177 19.04 -8.94 25.67
C GLY A 177 18.15 -7.73 25.38
N GLU A 178 18.70 -6.51 25.45
CA GLU A 178 17.96 -5.26 25.38
C GLU A 178 18.01 -4.65 23.97
N TRP A 179 16.87 -4.14 23.51
CA TRP A 179 16.68 -3.45 22.24
C TRP A 179 16.52 -1.95 22.46
N ILE A 180 17.18 -1.14 21.64
CA ILE A 180 17.07 0.32 21.69
C ILE A 180 16.65 0.81 20.31
N MET A 181 15.61 1.63 20.23
CA MET A 181 15.19 2.28 18.98
C MET A 181 15.15 3.79 19.17
N LEU A 182 15.89 4.52 18.33
CA LEU A 182 15.88 5.99 18.30
C LEU A 182 14.95 6.50 17.21
N ASN A 183 14.13 7.50 17.52
CA ASN A 183 13.27 8.18 16.55
C ASN A 183 12.83 9.57 17.07
N GLU A 184 11.97 10.25 16.32
CA GLU A 184 11.35 11.53 16.68
C GLU A 184 9.82 11.49 16.58
N ALA A 185 9.14 12.41 17.27
CA ALA A 185 7.68 12.50 17.29
C ALA A 185 7.20 13.97 17.31
N ASN A 186 5.93 14.18 16.91
CA ASN A 186 5.29 15.51 16.83
C ASN A 186 6.03 16.45 15.87
N VAL A 187 6.18 16.02 14.61
CA VAL A 187 6.88 16.79 13.57
C VAL A 187 5.89 17.36 12.56
N ILE A 188 5.08 16.52 11.92
CA ILE A 188 4.28 16.93 10.76
C ILE A 188 3.05 17.75 11.20
N ASN A 189 2.45 17.41 12.35
CA ASN A 189 1.29 18.10 12.94
C ASN A 189 1.64 19.41 13.67
N THR A 190 2.69 20.12 13.24
CA THR A 190 3.18 21.35 13.89
C THR A 190 3.14 22.58 12.98
N ASN A 191 2.40 22.51 11.86
CA ASN A 191 2.31 23.58 10.86
C ASN A 191 3.70 24.02 10.33
N GLY A 192 4.57 23.02 10.07
CA GLY A 192 5.94 23.23 9.60
C GLY A 192 6.79 24.07 10.55
N SER A 193 6.69 23.87 11.87
CA SER A 193 7.52 24.60 12.83
C SER A 193 8.99 24.14 12.86
N TYR A 194 9.24 22.94 12.32
CA TYR A 194 10.55 22.28 12.24
C TYR A 194 10.62 21.36 11.02
N CYS A 195 11.81 20.85 10.68
CA CYS A 195 12.01 19.82 9.65
C CYS A 195 12.07 18.40 10.26
N SER A 196 11.84 17.38 9.45
CA SER A 196 12.17 15.99 9.80
C SER A 196 13.69 15.84 9.88
N CYS A 197 14.18 15.11 10.87
CA CYS A 197 15.61 14.98 11.14
C CYS A 197 16.12 13.59 10.78
N HIS A 198 17.45 13.50 10.65
CA HIS A 198 18.17 12.24 10.48
C HIS A 198 19.21 12.09 11.58
N LEU A 199 19.80 10.90 11.71
CA LEU A 199 20.90 10.64 12.63
C LEU A 199 22.23 10.60 11.88
N VAL A 200 23.26 11.22 12.43
CA VAL A 200 24.62 11.16 11.90
C VAL A 200 25.49 10.36 12.87
N GLY A 201 25.94 9.19 12.41
CA GLY A 201 26.69 8.24 13.21
C GLY A 201 28.19 8.54 13.30
N ASN A 202 28.83 7.99 14.34
CA ASN A 202 30.27 7.82 14.42
C ASN A 202 30.70 6.55 15.16
N GLU A 203 31.93 6.11 14.90
CA GLU A 203 32.57 4.89 15.43
C GLU A 203 32.69 4.85 16.96
N ASN A 204 32.54 5.98 17.65
CA ASN A 204 32.51 6.08 19.11
C ASN A 204 31.11 5.84 19.69
N ARG A 205 30.26 5.12 18.97
CA ARG A 205 28.89 4.74 19.36
C ARG A 205 27.95 5.92 19.59
N CYS A 206 28.18 7.03 18.90
CA CYS A 206 27.37 8.22 19.04
C CYS A 206 26.57 8.50 17.77
N MET A 207 25.26 8.72 17.95
CA MET A 207 24.34 9.20 16.94
C MET A 207 23.96 10.65 17.27
N SER A 208 24.28 11.59 16.39
CA SER A 208 23.93 13.01 16.56
C SER A 208 22.75 13.40 15.67
N VAL A 209 21.90 14.32 16.12
CA VAL A 209 20.77 14.79 15.31
C VAL A 209 21.26 15.75 14.22
N GLY A 210 20.91 15.46 12.97
CA GLY A 210 21.11 16.31 11.81
C GLY A 210 19.77 16.80 11.25
N PHE A 211 19.70 18.05 10.82
CA PHE A 211 18.55 18.56 10.07
C PHE A 211 18.44 17.91 8.70
N ALA A 212 17.24 17.88 8.14
CA ALA A 212 17.00 17.54 6.74
C ALA A 212 18.14 18.05 5.83
N PRO A 213 18.75 17.18 5.00
CA PRO A 213 19.80 17.59 4.06
C PRO A 213 19.40 18.76 3.14
N GLU A 214 18.11 18.95 2.88
CA GLU A 214 17.52 20.08 2.15
C GLU A 214 17.65 21.42 2.88
N GLU A 215 17.81 21.39 4.20
CA GLU A 215 18.06 22.55 5.07
C GLU A 215 19.57 22.82 5.24
N LYS A 216 20.45 22.10 4.53
CA LYS A 216 21.90 22.28 4.67
C LYS A 216 22.33 23.72 4.38
N GLY A 217 22.95 24.34 5.38
CA GLY A 217 23.41 25.73 5.31
C GLY A 217 22.30 26.78 5.51
N LYS A 218 21.07 26.36 5.82
CA LYS A 218 19.92 27.22 6.09
C LYS A 218 19.40 26.97 7.52
N PRO A 219 19.31 28.00 8.37
CA PRO A 219 18.64 27.88 9.65
C PRO A 219 17.14 27.60 9.48
N VAL A 220 16.58 26.74 10.33
CA VAL A 220 15.14 26.45 10.39
C VAL A 220 14.41 27.66 10.99
N LYS A 221 13.38 28.17 10.33
CA LYS A 221 12.67 29.38 10.75
C LYS A 221 11.42 29.02 11.54
N THR A 222 11.39 29.31 12.83
CA THR A 222 10.27 28.89 13.70
C THR A 222 9.61 30.06 14.43
N ARG A 223 8.51 29.79 15.12
CA ARG A 223 7.66 30.77 15.84
C ARG A 223 7.81 30.64 17.34
N LEU A 224 7.61 31.74 18.07
CA LEU A 224 7.54 31.78 19.52
C LEU A 224 6.08 31.81 20.01
N PRO A 225 5.75 31.16 21.15
CA PRO A 225 6.60 30.25 21.92
C PRO A 225 6.94 28.98 21.11
N PHE A 226 8.17 28.49 21.25
CA PHE A 226 8.67 27.36 20.47
C PHE A 226 8.72 26.08 21.27
N GLN A 227 8.46 24.97 20.59
CA GLN A 227 8.71 23.61 21.03
C GLN A 227 9.40 22.89 19.88
N SER A 228 10.56 22.27 20.12
CA SER A 228 11.14 21.34 19.15
C SER A 228 10.27 20.08 19.07
N PRO A 229 10.40 19.29 17.99
CA PRO A 229 9.93 17.91 18.02
C PRO A 229 10.51 17.15 19.22
N TRP A 230 9.82 16.09 19.60
CA TRP A 230 10.33 15.17 20.60
C TRP A 230 11.43 14.31 20.01
N ARG A 231 12.50 14.13 20.77
CA ARG A 231 13.53 13.12 20.54
C ARG A 231 13.27 12.00 21.53
N TYR A 232 13.13 10.77 21.06
CA TYR A 232 12.78 9.66 21.95
C TYR A 232 13.58 8.40 21.64
N ALA A 233 13.70 7.57 22.68
CA ALA A 233 14.30 6.25 22.62
C ALA A 233 13.36 5.24 23.27
N VAL A 234 13.03 4.17 22.54
CA VAL A 234 12.45 2.96 23.15
C VAL A 234 13.60 2.13 23.68
N ALA A 235 13.45 1.57 24.88
CA ALA A 235 14.37 0.62 25.49
C ALA A 235 13.55 -0.60 25.93
N ALA A 236 13.58 -1.67 25.14
CA ALA A 236 12.70 -2.83 25.27
C ALA A 236 13.47 -4.10 25.64
N ASP A 237 12.89 -4.96 26.47
CA ASP A 237 13.51 -6.22 26.93
C ASP A 237 13.39 -7.34 25.88
N ASN A 238 12.51 -7.16 24.90
CA ASN A 238 12.33 -8.07 23.78
C ASN A 238 11.63 -7.35 22.60
N LEU A 239 11.55 -8.03 21.46
CA LEU A 239 10.92 -7.49 20.25
C LEU A 239 9.40 -7.31 20.39
N ASP A 240 8.72 -8.06 21.26
CA ASP A 240 7.29 -7.89 21.50
C ASP A 240 7.00 -6.54 22.16
N GLU A 241 7.75 -6.20 23.20
CA GLU A 241 7.69 -4.88 23.86
C GLU A 241 8.05 -3.74 22.89
N LEU A 242 9.10 -3.92 22.06
CA LEU A 242 9.50 -2.95 21.05
C LEU A 242 8.36 -2.67 20.05
N VAL A 243 7.80 -3.71 19.44
CA VAL A 243 6.71 -3.59 18.46
C VAL A 243 5.46 -3.01 19.10
N ASN A 244 5.20 -3.33 20.37
CA ASN A 244 4.07 -2.82 21.13
C ASN A 244 4.24 -1.39 21.65
N SER A 245 5.42 -0.76 21.54
CA SER A 245 5.65 0.60 22.04
C SER A 245 4.72 1.61 21.38
N THR A 246 4.22 2.56 22.17
CA THR A 246 3.30 3.62 21.71
C THR A 246 3.82 5.04 22.00
N ILE A 247 5.10 5.16 22.37
CA ILE A 247 5.72 6.44 22.75
C ILE A 247 5.49 7.52 21.70
N ASN A 248 5.69 7.23 20.41
CA ASN A 248 5.44 8.20 19.34
C ASN A 248 4.02 8.76 19.34
N TYR A 249 2.99 7.92 19.43
CA TYR A 249 1.59 8.37 19.53
C TYR A 249 1.37 9.18 20.82
N ASN A 250 1.89 8.71 21.96
CA ASN A 250 1.75 9.38 23.26
C ASN A 250 2.42 10.76 23.34
N LEU A 251 3.39 11.04 22.46
CA LEU A 251 4.07 12.33 22.33
C LEU A 251 3.37 13.31 21.39
N ASN A 252 2.35 12.86 20.65
CA ASN A 252 1.54 13.72 19.79
C ASN A 252 0.31 14.27 20.54
N PRO A 253 -0.21 15.45 20.15
CA PRO A 253 -1.46 15.98 20.68
C PRO A 253 -2.66 15.04 20.47
N PRO A 254 -3.70 15.11 21.31
CA PRO A 254 -4.98 14.45 21.08
C PRO A 254 -5.60 14.78 19.72
N SER A 255 -6.58 13.99 19.31
CA SER A 255 -7.25 14.17 18.02
C SER A 255 -7.92 15.54 17.90
N VAL A 256 -7.82 16.13 16.70
CA VAL A 256 -8.60 17.31 16.30
C VAL A 256 -9.93 16.96 15.62
N ILE A 257 -10.23 15.66 15.46
CA ILE A 257 -11.44 15.17 14.79
C ILE A 257 -12.41 14.63 15.85
N GLU A 258 -13.55 15.31 16.03
CA GLU A 258 -14.56 14.89 17.00
C GLU A 258 -15.43 13.72 16.48
N ASP A 259 -15.87 13.78 15.22
CA ASP A 259 -16.64 12.72 14.57
C ASP A 259 -15.71 11.84 13.72
N THR A 260 -15.42 10.65 14.21
CA THR A 260 -14.56 9.66 13.54
C THR A 260 -15.35 8.60 12.74
N SER A 261 -16.68 8.70 12.65
CA SER A 261 -17.53 7.65 12.04
C SER A 261 -17.33 7.44 10.53
N TRP A 262 -16.77 8.44 9.85
CA TRP A 262 -16.42 8.38 8.43
C TRP A 262 -15.04 7.75 8.18
N ILE A 263 -14.23 7.61 9.23
CA ILE A 263 -12.89 7.06 9.15
C ILE A 263 -12.98 5.54 9.18
N LYS A 264 -12.66 4.92 8.06
CA LYS A 264 -12.91 3.51 7.81
C LYS A 264 -11.64 2.86 7.23
N PRO A 265 -10.75 2.31 8.08
CA PRO A 265 -9.65 1.49 7.61
C PRO A 265 -10.16 0.27 6.83
N GLY A 266 -9.30 -0.27 5.98
CA GLY A 266 -9.75 -1.25 5.00
C GLY A 266 -8.64 -1.97 4.23
N ARG A 267 -9.07 -3.05 3.58
CA ARG A 267 -8.31 -3.82 2.60
C ARG A 267 -8.74 -3.30 1.22
N ALA A 268 -7.78 -2.88 0.42
CA ALA A 268 -8.04 -2.35 -0.91
C ALA A 268 -7.37 -3.18 -1.99
N LEU A 269 -8.07 -3.42 -3.09
CA LEU A 269 -7.43 -3.91 -4.31
C LEU A 269 -6.72 -2.75 -5.00
N TRP A 270 -5.61 -3.04 -5.68
CA TRP A 270 -4.76 -2.02 -6.28
C TRP A 270 -4.50 -2.31 -7.76
N SER A 271 -5.18 -1.57 -8.64
CA SER A 271 -5.20 -1.86 -10.08
C SER A 271 -3.86 -1.64 -10.78
N TRP A 272 -3.04 -0.71 -10.27
CA TRP A 272 -1.74 -0.35 -10.84
C TRP A 272 -0.75 -1.52 -10.91
N TRP A 273 -0.90 -2.51 -10.03
CA TRP A 273 0.02 -3.64 -9.99
C TRP A 273 -0.03 -4.53 -11.25
N GLU A 274 -1.22 -4.73 -11.81
CA GLU A 274 -1.42 -5.56 -13.02
C GLU A 274 -0.99 -4.81 -14.29
N ASP A 275 -1.38 -3.55 -14.36
CA ASP A 275 -1.03 -2.61 -15.41
C ASP A 275 -0.75 -1.27 -14.73
N MET A 276 0.46 -0.73 -14.89
CA MET A 276 0.87 0.56 -14.31
C MET A 276 -0.02 1.73 -14.76
N ASN A 277 -0.77 1.52 -15.84
CA ASN A 277 -1.75 2.42 -16.42
C ASN A 277 -3.19 1.90 -16.27
N GLY A 278 -3.40 0.82 -15.52
CA GLY A 278 -4.66 0.07 -15.43
C GLY A 278 -5.83 0.85 -14.85
N ALA A 279 -5.57 1.97 -14.15
CA ALA A 279 -6.63 2.88 -13.76
C ALA A 279 -7.22 3.69 -14.93
N GLN A 280 -6.73 3.56 -16.17
CA GLN A 280 -7.28 4.26 -17.36
C GLN A 280 -8.60 3.68 -17.88
N LEU A 281 -8.91 2.44 -17.52
CA LEU A 281 -10.07 1.70 -18.03
C LEU A 281 -11.19 1.64 -16.98
N TYR A 282 -12.34 2.19 -17.34
CA TYR A 282 -13.51 2.24 -16.48
C TYR A 282 -14.08 0.83 -16.24
N LEU A 283 -14.16 -0.02 -17.28
CA LEU A 283 -14.65 -1.39 -17.16
C LEU A 283 -13.76 -2.24 -16.26
N GLU A 284 -12.44 -2.11 -16.41
CA GLU A 284 -11.52 -2.82 -15.54
C GLU A 284 -11.68 -2.36 -14.09
N SER A 285 -11.75 -1.06 -13.85
CA SER A 285 -12.02 -0.50 -12.52
C SER A 285 -13.34 -1.02 -11.93
N ARG A 286 -14.39 -1.20 -12.73
CA ARG A 286 -15.65 -1.85 -12.29
C ARG A 286 -15.45 -3.33 -11.93
N ASN A 287 -14.63 -4.07 -12.67
CA ASN A 287 -14.31 -5.47 -12.33
C ASN A 287 -13.58 -5.56 -10.99
N TYR A 288 -12.67 -4.62 -10.69
CA TYR A 288 -12.02 -4.51 -9.39
C TYR A 288 -13.03 -4.20 -8.27
N VAL A 289 -13.98 -3.30 -8.51
CA VAL A 289 -15.07 -3.02 -7.55
C VAL A 289 -15.94 -4.27 -7.31
N ASP A 290 -16.34 -4.98 -8.38
CA ASP A 290 -17.13 -6.22 -8.27
C ASP A 290 -16.37 -7.32 -7.51
N MET A 291 -15.06 -7.46 -7.73
CA MET A 291 -14.20 -8.38 -6.99
C MET A 291 -14.09 -7.99 -5.51
N ALA A 292 -13.82 -6.73 -5.22
CA ALA A 292 -13.71 -6.23 -3.86
C ALA A 292 -15.02 -6.49 -3.10
N ALA A 293 -16.16 -6.12 -3.69
CA ALA A 293 -17.48 -6.36 -3.13
C ALA A 293 -17.74 -7.85 -2.88
N ALA A 294 -17.53 -8.72 -3.88
CA ALA A 294 -17.80 -10.14 -3.76
C ALA A 294 -16.97 -10.83 -2.67
N TYR A 295 -15.71 -10.42 -2.50
CA TYR A 295 -14.81 -10.99 -1.49
C TYR A 295 -14.82 -10.25 -0.15
N GLY A 296 -15.58 -9.17 -0.07
CA GLY A 296 -15.73 -8.36 1.15
C GLY A 296 -14.49 -7.56 1.48
N PHE A 297 -13.73 -7.09 0.49
CA PHE A 297 -12.69 -6.07 0.66
C PHE A 297 -13.36 -4.70 0.71
N GLU A 298 -12.82 -3.79 1.52
CA GLU A 298 -13.43 -2.49 1.79
C GLU A 298 -13.25 -1.48 0.65
N GLY A 299 -12.23 -1.60 -0.19
CA GLY A 299 -11.92 -0.55 -1.16
C GLY A 299 -11.20 -0.97 -2.45
N LEU A 300 -11.07 0.03 -3.33
CA LEU A 300 -10.24 0.01 -4.53
C LEU A 300 -9.39 1.29 -4.55
N THR A 301 -8.09 1.13 -4.80
CA THR A 301 -7.17 2.24 -5.04
C THR A 301 -6.89 2.40 -6.53
N LEU A 302 -7.40 3.49 -7.09
CA LEU A 302 -7.12 3.95 -8.45
C LEU A 302 -5.80 4.73 -8.47
N ASP A 303 -4.74 4.03 -8.83
CA ASP A 303 -3.39 4.56 -8.80
C ASP A 303 -2.85 4.78 -10.21
N CYS A 304 -2.35 5.99 -10.45
CA CYS A 304 -1.92 6.56 -11.72
C CYS A 304 -2.85 6.33 -12.94
N GLY A 305 -3.24 7.41 -13.62
CA GLY A 305 -3.95 7.31 -14.91
C GLY A 305 -5.48 7.19 -14.85
N TRP A 306 -6.09 7.32 -13.67
CA TRP A 306 -7.54 7.54 -13.58
C TRP A 306 -7.97 8.83 -14.29
N ASP A 307 -9.23 8.91 -14.73
CA ASP A 307 -9.73 10.04 -15.51
C ASP A 307 -10.96 10.70 -14.89
N ALA A 308 -10.95 12.04 -14.86
CA ALA A 308 -12.05 12.85 -14.34
C ALA A 308 -13.40 12.59 -15.06
N CYS A 309 -13.39 12.11 -16.31
CA CYS A 309 -14.63 11.88 -17.07
C CYS A 309 -15.49 10.71 -16.56
N TRP A 310 -14.94 9.83 -15.70
CA TRP A 310 -15.70 8.68 -15.18
C TRP A 310 -15.49 8.37 -13.70
N VAL A 311 -14.51 8.97 -13.00
CA VAL A 311 -14.25 8.66 -11.58
C VAL A 311 -15.50 8.85 -10.70
N LYS A 312 -16.28 9.92 -10.93
CA LYS A 312 -17.53 10.14 -10.21
C LYS A 312 -18.52 8.98 -10.38
N ASP A 313 -18.70 8.52 -11.62
CA ASP A 313 -19.56 7.36 -11.92
C ASP A 313 -19.06 6.06 -11.29
N LEU A 314 -17.74 5.89 -11.16
CA LEU A 314 -17.18 4.74 -10.46
C LEU A 314 -17.45 4.83 -8.96
N CYS A 315 -17.31 6.02 -8.36
CA CYS A 315 -17.62 6.23 -6.94
C CYS A 315 -19.08 5.87 -6.64
N GLU A 316 -20.02 6.36 -7.46
CA GLU A 316 -21.44 6.00 -7.35
C GLU A 316 -21.65 4.47 -7.44
N TYR A 317 -21.05 3.81 -8.44
CA TYR A 317 -21.15 2.35 -8.62
C TYR A 317 -20.54 1.55 -7.45
N ALA A 318 -19.42 2.03 -6.89
CA ALA A 318 -18.72 1.39 -5.79
C ALA A 318 -19.46 1.55 -4.46
N HIS A 319 -20.01 2.74 -4.20
CA HIS A 319 -20.79 3.02 -2.99
C HIS A 319 -22.09 2.23 -2.93
N GLU A 320 -22.75 1.97 -4.06
CA GLU A 320 -23.89 1.02 -4.13
C GLU A 320 -23.51 -0.40 -3.65
N LYS A 321 -22.22 -0.73 -3.68
CA LYS A 321 -21.65 -2.01 -3.25
C LYS A 321 -20.90 -1.94 -1.92
N ASN A 322 -20.93 -0.79 -1.25
CA ASN A 322 -20.15 -0.51 -0.04
C ASN A 322 -18.62 -0.65 -0.23
N VAL A 323 -18.12 -0.32 -1.41
CA VAL A 323 -16.68 -0.29 -1.73
C VAL A 323 -16.21 1.16 -1.75
N GLN A 324 -15.14 1.46 -1.00
CA GLN A 324 -14.51 2.77 -0.94
C GLN A 324 -13.63 3.01 -2.17
N ILE A 325 -13.58 4.26 -2.65
CA ILE A 325 -12.68 4.65 -3.74
C ILE A 325 -11.58 5.56 -3.23
N TRP A 326 -10.34 5.13 -3.47
CA TRP A 326 -9.14 5.91 -3.26
C TRP A 326 -8.58 6.34 -4.61
N ILE A 327 -8.14 7.59 -4.72
CA ILE A 327 -7.44 8.07 -5.93
C ILE A 327 -6.03 8.52 -5.60
N TRP A 328 -5.12 8.26 -6.53
CA TRP A 328 -3.75 8.74 -6.44
C TRP A 328 -3.58 10.15 -7.00
N THR A 329 -2.70 10.95 -6.43
CA THR A 329 -2.27 12.21 -7.04
C THR A 329 -0.84 12.56 -6.64
N ALA A 330 -0.06 13.05 -7.60
CA ALA A 330 1.23 13.67 -7.32
C ALA A 330 1.06 14.92 -6.44
N MET A 331 1.94 15.10 -5.46
CA MET A 331 1.98 16.25 -4.57
C MET A 331 2.10 17.57 -5.33
N GLN A 332 2.71 17.58 -6.51
CA GLN A 332 2.89 18.76 -7.36
C GLN A 332 1.56 19.32 -7.90
N ARG A 333 0.48 18.51 -7.88
CA ARG A 333 -0.89 18.98 -8.17
C ARG A 333 -1.52 19.71 -6.99
N LEU A 334 -0.97 19.56 -5.78
CA LEU A 334 -1.48 20.10 -4.52
C LEU A 334 -0.43 20.94 -3.75
N ASP A 335 0.69 21.29 -4.40
CA ASP A 335 1.89 21.89 -3.78
C ASP A 335 1.67 23.29 -3.18
N THR A 336 0.61 23.98 -3.59
CA THR A 336 0.15 25.22 -2.98
C THR A 336 -1.26 25.09 -2.38
N ARG A 337 -1.55 25.99 -1.44
CA ARG A 337 -2.86 26.04 -0.78
C ARG A 337 -4.00 26.24 -1.78
N GLU A 338 -3.81 27.10 -2.78
CA GLU A 338 -4.82 27.42 -3.79
C GLU A 338 -5.19 26.19 -4.62
N LYS A 339 -4.18 25.44 -5.10
CA LYS A 339 -4.43 24.21 -5.86
C LYS A 339 -5.12 23.14 -5.01
N ALA A 340 -4.68 22.99 -3.75
CA ALA A 340 -5.28 22.03 -2.83
C ALA A 340 -6.74 22.40 -2.48
N GLU A 341 -7.03 23.68 -2.29
CA GLU A 341 -8.39 24.21 -2.05
C GLU A 341 -9.31 24.12 -3.27
N GLU A 342 -8.76 23.95 -4.48
CA GLU A 342 -9.55 23.68 -5.69
C GLU A 342 -9.88 22.19 -5.85
N LEU A 343 -8.85 21.33 -5.75
CA LEU A 343 -8.96 19.92 -6.15
C LEU A 343 -9.52 19.00 -5.05
N ILE A 344 -9.13 19.19 -3.79
CA ILE A 344 -9.58 18.33 -2.68
C ILE A 344 -11.11 18.37 -2.51
N PRO A 345 -11.77 19.56 -2.49
CA PRO A 345 -13.23 19.61 -2.40
C PRO A 345 -13.91 19.00 -3.62
N LEU A 346 -13.33 19.19 -4.82
CA LEU A 346 -13.86 18.64 -6.06
C LEU A 346 -13.89 17.11 -6.00
N TRP A 347 -12.79 16.47 -5.62
CA TRP A 347 -12.72 15.01 -5.51
C TRP A 347 -13.62 14.47 -4.41
N ALA A 348 -13.69 15.13 -3.26
CA ALA A 348 -14.66 14.78 -2.22
C ALA A 348 -16.11 14.86 -2.74
N SER A 349 -16.44 15.86 -3.55
CA SER A 349 -17.78 16.01 -4.15
C SER A 349 -18.13 14.92 -5.17
N TRP A 350 -17.13 14.20 -5.70
CA TRP A 350 -17.34 13.05 -6.59
C TRP A 350 -17.63 11.76 -5.83
N GLY A 351 -17.44 11.74 -4.51
CA GLY A 351 -17.57 10.54 -3.68
C GLY A 351 -16.26 9.80 -3.43
N VAL A 352 -15.10 10.44 -3.65
CA VAL A 352 -13.80 9.86 -3.26
C VAL A 352 -13.74 9.78 -1.73
N ASP A 353 -13.26 8.65 -1.20
CA ASP A 353 -13.17 8.38 0.25
C ASP A 353 -11.78 8.69 0.82
N GLY A 354 -10.74 8.63 0.00
CA GLY A 354 -9.38 8.92 0.43
C GLY A 354 -8.41 9.21 -0.72
N LEU A 355 -7.28 9.83 -0.38
CA LEU A 355 -6.24 10.20 -1.33
C LEU A 355 -4.94 9.47 -1.01
N LYS A 356 -4.33 8.87 -2.04
CA LYS A 356 -2.91 8.46 -2.05
C LYS A 356 -2.11 9.61 -2.65
N ILE A 357 -1.40 10.37 -1.84
CA ILE A 357 -0.65 11.57 -2.29
C ILE A 357 0.84 11.24 -2.30
N ASP A 358 1.48 11.45 -3.44
CA ASP A 358 2.80 10.88 -3.73
C ASP A 358 3.85 11.95 -4.07
N PHE A 359 5.13 11.59 -4.11
CA PHE A 359 6.26 12.41 -4.52
C PHE A 359 6.50 13.66 -3.65
N PHE A 360 6.51 13.49 -2.32
CA PHE A 360 7.01 14.53 -1.42
C PHE A 360 8.55 14.62 -1.47
N GLU A 361 9.23 13.47 -1.39
CA GLU A 361 10.66 13.23 -1.57
C GLU A 361 11.58 14.23 -0.85
N ASN A 362 11.19 14.67 0.35
CA ASN A 362 11.81 15.83 0.99
C ASN A 362 11.50 15.91 2.50
N ASP A 363 12.54 16.07 3.33
CA ASP A 363 12.41 16.18 4.80
C ASP A 363 12.31 17.65 5.31
N SER A 364 12.33 18.65 4.41
CA SER A 364 12.41 20.07 4.77
C SER A 364 11.23 20.58 5.62
N GLN A 365 11.45 21.71 6.26
CA GLN A 365 10.41 22.42 7.01
C GLN A 365 9.20 22.77 6.13
N HIS A 366 9.42 23.09 4.85
CA HIS A 366 8.35 23.41 3.91
C HIS A 366 7.48 22.17 3.63
N THR A 367 8.08 21.01 3.45
CA THR A 367 7.33 19.76 3.25
C THR A 367 6.50 19.40 4.49
N MET A 368 7.04 19.62 5.70
CA MET A 368 6.27 19.41 6.94
C MET A 368 5.03 20.31 7.01
N TRP A 369 5.12 21.54 6.49
CA TRP A 369 3.96 22.42 6.32
C TRP A 369 2.97 21.88 5.29
N GLN A 370 3.44 21.34 4.16
CA GLN A 370 2.57 20.79 3.11
C GLN A 370 1.72 19.62 3.61
N TYR A 371 2.32 18.66 4.32
CA TYR A 371 1.55 17.57 4.93
C TYR A 371 0.46 18.09 5.89
N ASN A 372 0.78 19.08 6.72
CA ASN A 372 -0.17 19.69 7.65
C ASN A 372 -1.33 20.36 6.91
N MET A 373 -1.02 21.17 5.89
CA MET A 373 -1.99 21.83 5.03
C MET A 373 -2.96 20.84 4.38
N LEU A 374 -2.42 19.71 3.87
CA LEU A 374 -3.22 18.66 3.27
C LEU A 374 -4.10 17.95 4.31
N ALA A 375 -3.56 17.62 5.48
CA ALA A 375 -4.33 16.99 6.55
C ALA A 375 -5.51 17.86 6.97
N ASP A 376 -5.30 19.17 7.16
CA ASP A 376 -6.36 20.13 7.51
C ASP A 376 -7.49 20.14 6.47
N LEU A 377 -7.16 20.20 5.18
CA LEU A 377 -8.14 20.18 4.10
C LEU A 377 -8.87 18.83 4.03
N MET A 378 -8.14 17.72 4.13
CA MET A 378 -8.74 16.39 4.05
C MET A 378 -9.64 16.09 5.25
N ILE A 379 -9.34 16.62 6.44
CA ILE A 379 -10.23 16.56 7.60
C ILE A 379 -11.53 17.35 7.32
N GLN A 380 -11.41 18.57 6.78
CA GLN A 380 -12.57 19.42 6.46
C GLN A 380 -13.54 18.72 5.47
N TYR A 381 -13.00 17.96 4.51
CA TYR A 381 -13.77 17.28 3.48
C TYR A 381 -13.98 15.78 3.73
N LYS A 382 -13.66 15.29 4.94
CA LYS A 382 -13.84 13.89 5.36
C LYS A 382 -13.16 12.87 4.42
N LEU A 383 -11.93 13.17 4.02
CA LEU A 383 -11.07 12.30 3.22
C LEU A 383 -10.00 11.63 4.09
N MET A 384 -9.77 10.35 3.84
CA MET A 384 -8.70 9.58 4.48
C MET A 384 -7.36 9.75 3.74
N ILE A 385 -6.26 9.62 4.47
CA ILE A 385 -4.92 10.00 4.00
C ILE A 385 -4.02 8.77 3.86
N ASN A 386 -3.36 8.67 2.71
CA ASN A 386 -2.20 7.81 2.45
C ASN A 386 -1.08 8.64 1.81
N PHE A 387 0.10 8.74 2.42
CA PHE A 387 1.23 9.49 1.88
C PHE A 387 2.31 8.56 1.28
N HIS A 388 2.74 8.78 0.05
CA HIS A 388 3.79 8.02 -0.66
C HIS A 388 4.95 8.93 -1.08
N GLY A 389 6.10 8.34 -1.42
CA GLY A 389 7.34 9.10 -1.61
C GLY A 389 7.61 10.00 -0.40
N SER A 390 7.31 9.50 0.80
CA SER A 390 7.02 10.31 1.99
C SER A 390 8.07 10.15 3.08
N VAL A 391 7.98 11.02 4.09
CA VAL A 391 8.72 10.81 5.34
C VAL A 391 8.14 9.64 6.14
N LYS A 392 8.91 9.10 7.08
CA LYS A 392 8.44 8.14 8.08
C LYS A 392 7.28 8.71 8.94
N PRO A 393 6.33 7.90 9.43
CA PRO A 393 5.37 8.30 10.45
C PRO A 393 6.05 8.63 11.79
N MET A 394 5.50 9.62 12.49
CA MET A 394 6.04 10.17 13.74
C MET A 394 4.95 10.32 14.81
N GLY A 395 3.87 9.53 14.70
CA GLY A 395 2.76 9.41 15.66
C GLY A 395 1.54 10.31 15.36
N GLU A 396 1.51 10.96 14.21
CA GLU A 396 0.47 11.91 13.80
C GLU A 396 -0.93 11.31 13.74
N GLY A 397 -1.06 9.98 13.57
CA GLY A 397 -2.35 9.29 13.60
C GLY A 397 -3.15 9.52 14.89
N ARG A 398 -2.51 9.93 16.00
CA ARG A 398 -3.22 10.38 17.20
C ARG A 398 -3.96 11.70 16.97
N THR A 399 -3.32 12.66 16.34
CA THR A 399 -3.88 13.99 16.07
C THR A 399 -4.82 13.94 14.87
N TRP A 400 -4.46 13.17 13.84
CA TRP A 400 -5.21 12.97 12.60
C TRP A 400 -5.60 11.49 12.44
N PRO A 401 -6.65 11.03 13.12
CA PRO A 401 -7.17 9.66 12.96
C PRO A 401 -7.48 9.23 11.53
N ASN A 402 -7.67 10.17 10.61
CA ASN A 402 -7.87 9.90 9.18
C ASN A 402 -6.56 9.62 8.42
N PHE A 403 -5.41 9.68 9.08
CA PHE A 403 -4.13 9.20 8.57
C PHE A 403 -4.07 7.67 8.64
N MET A 404 -4.35 7.02 7.50
CA MET A 404 -4.43 5.56 7.45
C MET A 404 -3.04 4.95 7.46
N THR A 405 -2.14 5.52 6.66
CA THR A 405 -0.83 4.93 6.39
C THR A 405 0.07 5.91 5.62
N ALA A 406 1.34 5.55 5.51
CA ALA A 406 2.28 6.16 4.59
C ALA A 406 3.26 5.10 4.08
N GLU A 407 3.87 5.29 2.93
CA GLU A 407 4.93 4.43 2.42
C GLU A 407 6.19 4.61 3.28
N GLY A 408 7.04 5.60 2.96
CA GLY A 408 8.29 5.87 3.66
C GLY A 408 9.11 4.60 3.91
N ILE A 409 9.13 3.70 2.92
CA ILE A 409 9.77 2.38 2.97
C ILE A 409 9.96 1.84 1.55
N MET A 410 10.90 0.92 1.35
CA MET A 410 11.04 0.20 0.08
C MET A 410 9.93 -0.85 -0.06
N GLY A 411 8.79 -0.43 -0.62
CA GLY A 411 7.59 -1.25 -0.80
C GLY A 411 7.68 -2.21 -1.99
N MET A 412 6.62 -3.02 -2.18
CA MET A 412 6.56 -4.03 -3.24
C MET A 412 6.45 -3.46 -4.66
N GLU A 413 6.15 -2.17 -4.83
CA GLU A 413 6.22 -1.52 -6.14
C GLU A 413 7.58 -1.68 -6.82
N HIS A 414 8.66 -1.78 -6.02
CA HIS A 414 10.02 -1.98 -6.53
C HIS A 414 10.18 -3.29 -7.30
N TYR A 415 9.29 -4.28 -7.13
CA TYR A 415 9.25 -5.47 -7.99
C TYR A 415 8.89 -5.15 -9.45
N GLN A 416 8.38 -3.97 -9.77
CA GLN A 416 8.18 -3.59 -11.16
C GLN A 416 9.50 -3.29 -11.89
N TRP A 417 10.53 -2.79 -11.19
CA TRP A 417 11.80 -2.35 -11.80
C TRP A 417 13.06 -2.96 -11.19
N SER A 418 12.97 -3.69 -10.08
CA SER A 418 14.09 -4.30 -9.38
C SER A 418 13.71 -5.62 -8.71
N ASP A 419 14.69 -6.40 -8.26
CA ASP A 419 14.50 -7.61 -7.46
C ASP A 419 14.52 -7.32 -5.95
N LEU A 420 14.23 -6.08 -5.54
CA LEU A 420 14.02 -5.66 -4.16
C LEU A 420 12.58 -5.19 -3.99
N PRO A 421 12.01 -5.24 -2.77
CA PRO A 421 12.59 -5.72 -1.51
C PRO A 421 12.74 -7.25 -1.44
N ASN A 422 13.73 -7.73 -0.70
CA ASN A 422 13.96 -9.17 -0.48
C ASN A 422 13.49 -9.63 0.90
N SER A 423 13.49 -10.94 1.12
CA SER A 423 13.09 -11.55 2.39
C SER A 423 13.85 -11.01 3.62
N LEU A 424 15.14 -10.67 3.48
CA LEU A 424 15.94 -10.02 4.53
C LEU A 424 15.33 -8.68 4.94
N HIS A 425 14.96 -7.84 3.96
CA HIS A 425 14.28 -6.58 4.21
C HIS A 425 12.93 -6.81 4.91
N ASN A 426 12.11 -7.73 4.38
CA ASN A 426 10.79 -8.05 4.93
C ASN A 426 10.85 -8.54 6.38
N CYS A 427 11.88 -9.33 6.73
CA CYS A 427 12.11 -9.80 8.10
C CYS A 427 12.75 -8.74 9.02
N THR A 428 13.12 -7.55 8.51
CA THR A 428 13.73 -6.47 9.30
C THR A 428 12.72 -5.37 9.64
N VAL A 429 11.90 -4.96 8.68
CA VAL A 429 11.00 -3.80 8.80
C VAL A 429 9.90 -3.88 9.87
N PRO A 430 9.40 -5.06 10.32
CA PRO A 430 8.46 -5.14 11.45
C PRO A 430 9.06 -4.59 12.75
N PHE A 431 10.38 -4.66 12.89
CA PHE A 431 11.13 -4.27 14.08
C PHE A 431 11.80 -2.90 13.95
N THR A 432 11.72 -2.26 12.77
CA THR A 432 12.25 -0.92 12.51
C THR A 432 11.13 0.02 12.05
N ARG A 433 10.96 0.23 10.74
CA ARG A 433 10.03 1.18 10.13
C ARG A 433 8.59 1.02 10.62
N ASN A 434 8.11 -0.21 10.80
CA ASN A 434 6.71 -0.44 11.17
C ASN A 434 6.43 -0.24 12.67
N VAL A 435 7.48 -0.20 13.51
CA VAL A 435 7.37 0.23 14.92
C VAL A 435 7.00 1.71 14.98
N ALA A 436 7.58 2.53 14.08
CA ALA A 436 7.32 3.97 13.98
C ALA A 436 5.89 4.30 13.52
N GLY A 437 5.19 3.36 12.87
CA GLY A 437 3.81 3.54 12.47
C GLY A 437 3.41 2.71 11.25
N PRO A 438 2.17 2.89 10.76
CA PRO A 438 1.64 2.12 9.63
C PRO A 438 2.52 2.31 8.38
N MET A 439 2.57 1.28 7.53
CA MET A 439 3.34 1.28 6.29
C MET A 439 2.53 0.69 5.14
N ASP A 440 2.27 1.48 4.10
CA ASP A 440 1.59 1.00 2.89
C ASP A 440 2.58 0.23 2.01
N TYR A 441 2.91 -0.96 2.47
CA TYR A 441 3.93 -1.80 1.86
C TYR A 441 3.52 -2.38 0.51
N THR A 442 2.22 -2.38 0.21
CA THR A 442 1.58 -3.01 -0.95
C THR A 442 1.79 -4.55 -1.05
N PRO A 443 1.43 -5.36 -0.03
CA PRO A 443 1.77 -6.78 0.02
C PRO A 443 1.10 -7.62 -1.08
N THR A 444 1.52 -8.89 -1.21
CA THR A 444 0.92 -9.91 -2.09
C THR A 444 1.38 -9.86 -3.56
N ALA A 445 2.53 -9.24 -3.81
CA ALA A 445 3.17 -9.02 -5.11
C ALA A 445 3.71 -10.31 -5.81
N PHE A 446 3.09 -11.46 -5.62
CA PHE A 446 3.58 -12.73 -6.20
C PHE A 446 3.25 -12.91 -7.68
N SER A 447 2.38 -12.07 -8.26
CA SER A 447 1.99 -12.14 -9.68
C SER A 447 2.99 -11.46 -10.63
N ASN A 448 3.97 -10.69 -10.12
CA ASN A 448 5.12 -10.23 -10.91
C ASN A 448 6.25 -11.25 -10.84
N LEU A 449 6.32 -12.08 -11.87
CA LEU A 449 7.11 -13.31 -11.83
C LEU A 449 8.58 -13.09 -12.24
N LYS A 450 8.89 -11.92 -12.81
CA LYS A 450 10.24 -11.56 -13.26
C LYS A 450 11.15 -11.22 -12.08
N ASN A 451 10.63 -10.45 -11.14
CA ASN A 451 11.41 -9.84 -10.07
C ASN A 451 11.09 -10.40 -8.67
N ARG A 452 10.02 -11.21 -8.55
CA ARG A 452 9.66 -11.88 -7.29
C ARG A 452 10.80 -12.76 -6.78
N ASN A 453 11.21 -12.52 -5.54
CA ASN A 453 12.29 -13.27 -4.86
C ASN A 453 11.82 -14.05 -3.61
N THR A 454 10.54 -13.99 -3.28
CA THR A 454 9.89 -14.64 -2.11
C THR A 454 8.78 -15.59 -2.57
N THR A 455 8.43 -16.57 -1.72
CA THR A 455 7.37 -17.54 -2.04
C THR A 455 5.98 -16.93 -1.96
N MET A 456 4.96 -17.65 -2.46
CA MET A 456 3.57 -17.24 -2.27
C MET A 456 3.18 -17.22 -0.79
N GLY A 457 3.66 -18.17 0.02
CA GLY A 457 3.39 -18.21 1.46
C GLY A 457 3.99 -17.03 2.21
N HIS A 458 5.17 -16.56 1.79
CA HIS A 458 5.76 -15.33 2.30
C HIS A 458 4.88 -14.12 1.97
N GLN A 459 4.52 -13.96 0.69
CA GLN A 459 3.68 -12.85 0.21
C GLN A 459 2.29 -12.84 0.87
N LEU A 460 1.72 -14.02 1.11
CA LEU A 460 0.45 -14.21 1.80
C LEU A 460 0.48 -13.72 3.26
N ALA A 461 1.61 -13.87 3.94
CA ALA A 461 1.75 -13.54 5.36
C ALA A 461 1.96 -12.03 5.63
N LEU A 462 2.49 -11.28 4.66
CA LEU A 462 2.83 -9.86 4.81
C LEU A 462 1.68 -8.96 5.29
N PRO A 463 0.41 -9.11 4.84
CA PRO A 463 -0.70 -8.32 5.33
C PRO A 463 -0.99 -8.47 6.84
N VAL A 464 -0.52 -9.54 7.46
CA VAL A 464 -0.61 -9.74 8.92
C VAL A 464 0.65 -9.25 9.62
N VAL A 465 1.82 -9.47 9.01
CA VAL A 465 3.10 -9.03 9.58
C VAL A 465 3.23 -7.51 9.61
N PHE A 466 2.71 -6.81 8.59
CA PHE A 466 2.83 -5.37 8.46
C PHE A 466 1.56 -4.63 8.87
N ASP A 467 1.71 -3.62 9.72
CA ASP A 467 0.64 -2.72 10.14
C ASP A 467 0.36 -1.66 9.08
N SER A 468 -0.90 -1.54 8.67
CA SER A 468 -1.38 -0.46 7.82
C SER A 468 -2.88 -0.26 8.01
N GLY A 469 -3.34 0.98 8.13
CA GLY A 469 -4.79 1.29 8.17
C GLY A 469 -5.48 1.11 6.83
N LEU A 470 -4.73 1.24 5.74
CA LEU A 470 -5.16 0.87 4.39
C LEU A 470 -4.15 -0.13 3.84
N THR A 471 -4.58 -1.37 3.59
CA THR A 471 -3.70 -2.38 2.98
C THR A 471 -4.03 -2.51 1.50
N ASN A 472 -3.15 -1.99 0.63
CA ASN A 472 -3.26 -2.14 -0.82
C ASN A 472 -2.69 -3.49 -1.26
N TYR A 473 -3.50 -4.38 -1.81
CA TYR A 473 -3.07 -5.69 -2.25
C TYR A 473 -2.52 -5.62 -3.68
N ALA A 474 -1.22 -5.85 -3.83
CA ALA A 474 -0.52 -5.92 -5.11
C ALA A 474 -0.76 -7.28 -5.79
N LEU A 475 -2.00 -7.56 -6.18
CA LEU A 475 -2.39 -8.81 -6.82
C LEU A 475 -3.31 -8.56 -8.01
N ALA A 476 -2.93 -9.10 -9.17
CA ALA A 476 -3.74 -9.04 -10.38
C ALA A 476 -5.04 -9.86 -10.23
N LEU A 477 -6.17 -9.35 -10.74
CA LEU A 477 -7.50 -9.95 -10.55
C LEU A 477 -7.55 -11.39 -10.99
N ARG A 478 -6.85 -11.71 -12.08
CA ARG A 478 -6.82 -13.06 -12.66
C ARG A 478 -6.31 -14.13 -11.70
N PHE A 479 -5.56 -13.80 -10.65
CA PHE A 479 -5.10 -14.79 -9.66
C PHE A 479 -6.11 -15.02 -8.53
N MET A 480 -6.95 -14.03 -8.23
CA MET A 480 -7.75 -13.98 -7.01
C MET A 480 -8.69 -15.18 -6.84
N GLU A 481 -9.45 -15.58 -7.87
CA GLU A 481 -10.33 -16.75 -7.76
C GLU A 481 -9.60 -18.10 -7.86
N GLY A 482 -8.44 -18.14 -8.53
CA GLY A 482 -7.67 -19.36 -8.75
C GLY A 482 -6.74 -19.72 -7.58
N TRP A 483 -6.41 -18.75 -6.74
CA TRP A 483 -5.41 -18.87 -5.70
C TRP A 483 -6.02 -19.13 -4.33
N LYS A 484 -5.71 -20.28 -3.72
CA LYS A 484 -6.20 -20.66 -2.38
C LYS A 484 -5.82 -19.66 -1.28
N GLY A 485 -4.74 -18.90 -1.47
CA GLY A 485 -4.31 -17.87 -0.53
C GLY A 485 -5.32 -16.73 -0.38
N THR A 486 -6.18 -16.50 -1.39
CA THR A 486 -7.22 -15.46 -1.32
C THR A 486 -8.16 -15.65 -0.14
N ASP A 487 -8.44 -16.89 0.27
CA ASP A 487 -9.29 -17.15 1.43
C ASP A 487 -8.63 -16.66 2.73
N PHE A 488 -7.32 -16.82 2.88
CA PHE A 488 -6.60 -16.24 4.02
C PHE A 488 -6.58 -14.71 3.97
N LEU A 489 -6.47 -14.10 2.79
CA LEU A 489 -6.60 -12.63 2.68
C LEU A 489 -7.98 -12.15 3.15
N ARG A 490 -9.04 -12.89 2.82
CA ARG A 490 -10.40 -12.63 3.30
C ARG A 490 -10.56 -12.81 4.81
N ARG A 491 -9.69 -13.60 5.46
CA ARG A 491 -9.62 -13.71 6.93
C ARG A 491 -9.01 -12.47 7.59
N THR A 492 -8.14 -11.73 6.91
CA THR A 492 -7.54 -10.51 7.47
C THR A 492 -8.61 -9.47 7.80
N LYS A 493 -8.37 -8.69 8.85
CA LYS A 493 -9.29 -7.65 9.33
C LYS A 493 -8.73 -6.26 9.02
N ASN A 494 -9.64 -5.31 8.95
CA ASN A 494 -9.31 -3.89 8.83
C ASN A 494 -9.00 -3.22 10.18
N HIS A 495 -9.31 -3.88 11.30
CA HIS A 495 -8.97 -3.45 12.64
C HIS A 495 -8.68 -4.67 13.53
N TYR A 496 -7.70 -4.54 14.42
CA TYR A 496 -7.31 -5.55 15.38
C TYR A 496 -7.21 -4.93 16.77
N GLN A 497 -7.46 -5.72 17.81
CA GLN A 497 -7.34 -5.27 19.19
C GLN A 497 -5.90 -5.04 19.61
N GLY A 498 -4.98 -5.85 19.07
CA GLY A 498 -3.57 -5.75 19.37
C GLY A 498 -2.71 -6.62 18.50
N VAL A 499 -1.41 -6.53 18.78
CA VAL A 499 -0.32 -7.25 18.11
C VAL A 499 0.55 -7.96 19.15
N LYS A 500 1.04 -9.15 18.81
CA LYS A 500 2.04 -9.89 19.61
C LYS A 500 3.12 -10.45 18.69
N VAL A 501 4.39 -10.23 19.02
CA VAL A 501 5.53 -10.91 18.39
C VAL A 501 5.69 -12.27 19.06
N LEU A 502 5.31 -13.34 18.35
CA LEU A 502 5.46 -14.71 18.86
C LEU A 502 6.90 -15.21 18.76
N SER A 503 7.61 -14.78 17.72
CA SER A 503 9.03 -15.07 17.50
C SER A 503 9.59 -14.13 16.44
N GLY A 504 10.84 -13.73 16.55
CA GLY A 504 11.48 -12.96 15.48
C GLY A 504 12.93 -12.62 15.77
N TYR A 505 13.65 -12.27 14.71
CA TYR A 505 14.95 -11.62 14.77
C TYR A 505 15.16 -10.83 13.47
N PRO A 506 15.56 -9.54 13.51
CA PRO A 506 15.60 -8.71 12.31
C PRO A 506 16.51 -9.30 11.22
N GLY A 507 15.93 -9.55 10.05
CA GLY A 507 16.59 -10.16 8.89
C GLY A 507 16.57 -11.70 8.85
N ASP A 508 16.16 -12.37 9.92
CA ASP A 508 16.00 -13.83 9.94
C ASP A 508 14.53 -14.19 9.68
N HIS A 509 13.65 -13.90 10.64
CA HIS A 509 12.24 -14.26 10.56
C HIS A 509 11.37 -13.32 11.42
N ALA A 510 10.07 -13.31 11.13
CA ALA A 510 9.07 -12.65 11.95
C ALA A 510 7.80 -13.51 12.00
N ALA A 511 7.29 -13.76 13.20
CA ALA A 511 6.01 -14.40 13.47
C ALA A 511 5.15 -13.42 14.29
N ILE A 512 4.21 -12.78 13.61
CA ILE A 512 3.37 -11.72 14.19
C ILE A 512 1.94 -12.24 14.31
N LEU A 513 1.39 -12.14 15.52
CA LEU A 513 -0.01 -12.39 15.82
C LEU A 513 -0.78 -11.06 15.86
N ARG A 514 -1.92 -11.02 15.18
CA ARG A 514 -2.96 -10.00 15.34
C ARG A 514 -4.25 -10.67 15.76
N TYR A 515 -5.03 -10.03 16.61
CA TYR A 515 -6.22 -10.68 17.17
C TYR A 515 -7.40 -9.72 17.37
N THR A 516 -8.57 -10.33 17.43
CA THR A 516 -9.82 -9.76 17.94
C THR A 516 -10.28 -10.59 19.15
N ASP A 517 -11.45 -10.31 19.72
CA ASP A 517 -11.98 -11.07 20.86
C ASP A 517 -12.13 -12.58 20.57
N THR A 518 -12.29 -12.96 19.30
CA THR A 518 -12.69 -14.31 18.89
C THR A 518 -11.84 -14.91 17.78
N GLU A 519 -10.95 -14.14 17.17
CA GLU A 519 -10.19 -14.54 16.00
C GLU A 519 -8.71 -14.14 16.15
N TRP A 520 -7.81 -15.06 15.82
CA TRP A 520 -6.35 -14.88 15.88
C TRP A 520 -5.75 -15.15 14.50
N LEU A 521 -5.05 -14.17 13.94
CA LEU A 521 -4.32 -14.26 12.67
C LEU A 521 -2.82 -14.19 12.91
N ILE A 522 -2.08 -15.15 12.40
CA ILE A 522 -0.62 -15.21 12.49
C ILE A 522 -0.04 -15.15 11.09
N GLY A 523 0.85 -14.19 10.84
CA GLY A 523 1.71 -14.15 9.67
C GLY A 523 3.11 -14.57 10.07
N VAL A 524 3.70 -15.51 9.34
CA VAL A 524 5.08 -15.95 9.55
C VAL A 524 5.87 -15.81 8.26
N ILE A 525 6.98 -15.07 8.32
CA ILE A 525 7.91 -14.89 7.20
C ILE A 525 9.33 -15.26 7.63
N THR A 526 10.12 -15.76 6.68
CA THR A 526 11.52 -16.11 6.91
C THR A 526 12.40 -15.78 5.70
N SER A 527 13.66 -15.47 5.96
CA SER A 527 14.72 -15.34 4.98
C SER A 527 15.45 -16.69 4.78
N PRO A 528 16.03 -17.33 5.81
CA PRO A 528 16.57 -18.68 5.68
C PRO A 528 15.47 -19.74 5.69
N LYS A 529 15.78 -20.94 5.18
CA LYS A 529 14.93 -22.13 5.43
C LYS A 529 14.94 -22.43 6.93
N LYS A 530 13.77 -22.55 7.55
CA LYS A 530 13.67 -22.63 9.01
C LYS A 530 12.44 -23.40 9.46
N VAL A 531 12.54 -24.05 10.62
CA VAL A 531 11.39 -24.55 11.37
C VAL A 531 11.09 -23.56 12.48
N VAL A 532 9.87 -23.06 12.53
CA VAL A 532 9.39 -22.13 13.55
C VAL A 532 8.40 -22.85 14.45
N ASN A 533 8.61 -22.77 15.77
CA ASN A 533 7.73 -23.34 16.77
C ASN A 533 6.99 -22.22 17.48
N LEU A 534 5.66 -22.22 17.38
CA LEU A 534 4.80 -21.18 17.96
C LEU A 534 4.02 -21.75 19.15
N SER A 535 4.26 -21.19 20.34
CA SER A 535 3.40 -21.43 21.50
C SER A 535 2.01 -20.85 21.24
N LEU A 536 0.95 -21.61 21.52
CA LEU A 536 -0.43 -21.15 21.42
C LEU A 536 -1.02 -20.73 22.77
N ASP A 537 -0.17 -20.43 23.76
CA ASP A 537 -0.56 -20.03 25.13
C ASP A 537 -1.42 -18.76 25.22
N PHE A 538 -1.52 -17.98 24.14
CA PHE A 538 -2.41 -16.84 24.04
C PHE A 538 -3.87 -17.26 23.84
N LEU A 539 -4.13 -18.53 23.52
CA LEU A 539 -5.48 -19.10 23.49
C LEU A 539 -5.96 -19.33 24.92
N GLY A 540 -7.27 -19.17 25.14
CA GLY A 540 -7.90 -19.54 26.41
C GLY A 540 -8.14 -21.05 26.53
N GLU A 541 -8.77 -21.45 27.63
CA GLU A 541 -9.22 -22.84 27.79
C GLU A 541 -10.22 -23.24 26.69
N GLY A 542 -10.01 -24.43 26.12
CA GLY A 542 -10.93 -25.02 25.16
C GLY A 542 -10.22 -25.70 24.00
N GLU A 543 -11.01 -25.99 22.98
CA GLU A 543 -10.55 -26.46 21.68
C GLU A 543 -10.88 -25.40 20.64
N TYR A 544 -9.95 -25.19 19.71
CA TYR A 544 -10.03 -24.21 18.64
C TYR A 544 -9.80 -24.93 17.30
N GLU A 545 -10.21 -24.29 16.22
CA GLU A 545 -9.94 -24.73 14.85
C GLU A 545 -8.93 -23.77 14.20
N ALA A 546 -7.88 -24.35 13.62
CA ALA A 546 -6.82 -23.62 12.92
C ALA A 546 -6.85 -23.97 11.43
N GLU A 547 -6.96 -22.95 10.57
CA GLU A 547 -6.64 -22.99 9.14
C GLU A 547 -5.19 -22.54 8.95
N ILE A 548 -4.34 -23.42 8.41
CA ILE A 548 -2.92 -23.17 8.16
C ILE A 548 -2.72 -23.13 6.65
N TYR A 549 -2.19 -22.03 6.15
CA TYR A 549 -1.85 -21.78 4.76
C TYR A 549 -0.33 -21.74 4.63
N GLU A 550 0.24 -22.73 3.95
CA GLU A 550 1.70 -22.87 3.84
C GLU A 550 2.13 -23.13 2.39
N ASP A 551 3.38 -22.79 2.11
CA ASP A 551 4.00 -23.14 0.83
C ASP A 551 3.94 -24.65 0.60
N SER A 552 3.47 -25.06 -0.58
CA SER A 552 3.67 -26.43 -1.05
C SER A 552 5.16 -26.78 -1.11
N ALA A 553 5.51 -28.07 -1.17
CA ALA A 553 6.91 -28.53 -1.13
C ALA A 553 7.86 -27.88 -2.16
N LYS A 554 7.33 -27.31 -3.26
CA LYS A 554 8.09 -26.57 -4.29
C LYS A 554 7.84 -25.06 -4.29
N GLY A 555 6.97 -24.53 -3.42
CA GLY A 555 6.61 -23.11 -3.38
C GLY A 555 5.78 -22.62 -4.57
N GLU A 556 5.25 -23.53 -5.39
CA GLU A 556 4.47 -23.21 -6.61
C GLU A 556 2.97 -23.02 -6.33
N MET A 557 2.49 -23.53 -5.19
CA MET A 557 1.10 -23.45 -4.71
C MET A 557 1.06 -23.18 -3.21
N ILE A 558 -0.09 -22.71 -2.75
CA ILE A 558 -0.46 -22.70 -1.33
C ILE A 558 -1.22 -23.97 -1.00
N SER A 559 -0.82 -24.65 0.07
CA SER A 559 -1.61 -25.72 0.69
C SER A 559 -2.38 -25.18 1.88
N ARG A 560 -3.56 -25.75 2.14
CA ARG A 560 -4.42 -25.40 3.27
C ARG A 560 -4.67 -26.65 4.11
N ILE A 561 -4.40 -26.55 5.41
CA ILE A 561 -4.60 -27.62 6.39
C ILE A 561 -5.52 -27.10 7.48
N CYS A 562 -6.60 -27.84 7.78
CA CYS A 562 -7.45 -27.56 8.93
C CYS A 562 -7.15 -28.56 10.04
N ARG A 563 -6.95 -28.08 11.27
CA ARG A 563 -6.76 -28.96 12.44
C ARG A 563 -7.28 -28.34 13.72
N LYS A 564 -7.54 -29.17 14.71
CA LYS A 564 -7.92 -28.75 16.06
C LYS A 564 -6.67 -28.44 16.88
N VAL A 565 -6.70 -27.37 17.66
CA VAL A 565 -5.60 -26.91 18.53
C VAL A 565 -6.11 -26.47 19.90
N ARG A 566 -5.22 -26.45 20.90
CA ARG A 566 -5.44 -26.01 22.28
C ARG A 566 -4.33 -25.06 22.74
N ALA A 567 -4.51 -24.42 23.88
CA ALA A 567 -3.56 -23.45 24.42
C ALA A 567 -2.19 -24.07 24.77
N GLU A 568 -2.18 -25.35 25.17
CA GLU A 568 -0.97 -26.11 25.49
C GLU A 568 -0.20 -26.62 24.25
N ASP A 569 -0.76 -26.49 23.05
CA ASP A 569 -0.14 -26.97 21.83
C ASP A 569 0.99 -26.03 21.36
N VAL A 570 1.97 -26.62 20.68
CA VAL A 570 3.00 -25.91 19.92
C VAL A 570 2.76 -26.17 18.43
N LEU A 571 2.53 -25.10 17.68
CA LEU A 571 2.38 -25.16 16.23
C LEU A 571 3.76 -25.08 15.57
N GLU A 572 4.20 -26.22 15.03
CA GLU A 572 5.40 -26.32 14.20
C GLU A 572 5.08 -25.95 12.73
N LEU A 573 5.86 -25.04 12.15
CA LEU A 573 5.77 -24.62 10.75
C LEU A 573 7.13 -24.82 10.06
N SER A 574 7.14 -25.61 8.99
CA SER A 574 8.34 -25.89 8.19
C SER A 574 8.40 -24.96 6.98
N LEU A 575 9.18 -23.88 7.09
CA LEU A 575 9.23 -22.81 6.08
C LEU A 575 10.37 -23.03 5.08
N LEU A 576 10.09 -22.77 3.80
CA LEU A 576 11.11 -22.69 2.75
C LEU A 576 12.01 -21.48 2.97
N ALA A 577 13.18 -21.45 2.31
CA ALA A 577 13.96 -20.21 2.22
C ALA A 577 13.15 -19.14 1.47
N ASN A 578 13.20 -17.89 1.93
CA ASN A 578 12.34 -16.78 1.49
C ASN A 578 10.84 -17.12 1.59
N GLY A 579 10.51 -18.05 2.50
CA GLY A 579 9.19 -18.65 2.66
C GLY A 579 8.32 -17.96 3.69
N GLY A 580 7.10 -18.46 3.84
CA GLY A 580 6.19 -18.02 4.89
C GLY A 580 4.93 -18.86 5.00
N ALA A 581 4.10 -18.52 5.99
CA ALA A 581 2.83 -19.16 6.26
C ALA A 581 1.84 -18.19 6.91
N GLY A 582 0.56 -18.39 6.62
CA GLY A 582 -0.57 -17.71 7.28
C GLY A 582 -1.35 -18.69 8.14
N VAL A 583 -1.74 -18.29 9.35
CA VAL A 583 -2.55 -19.13 10.25
C VAL A 583 -3.74 -18.32 10.74
N TYR A 584 -4.93 -18.90 10.61
CA TYR A 584 -6.17 -18.35 11.15
C TYR A 584 -6.73 -19.30 12.21
N ILE A 585 -6.95 -18.81 13.42
CA ILE A 585 -7.48 -19.59 14.55
C ILE A 585 -8.74 -18.93 15.07
N THR A 586 -9.75 -19.75 15.37
CA THR A 586 -11.01 -19.34 16.02
C THR A 586 -11.58 -20.52 16.81
N ARG A 587 -12.55 -20.31 17.70
CA ARG A 587 -13.24 -21.41 18.40
C ARG A 587 -13.94 -22.36 17.43
N LYS A 588 -14.47 -21.82 16.34
CA LYS A 588 -15.12 -22.56 15.26
C LYS A 588 -14.92 -21.76 13.98
N LEU A 589 -14.53 -22.42 12.89
CA LEU A 589 -14.28 -21.74 11.62
C LEU A 589 -15.50 -20.95 11.18
N GLU A 590 -15.32 -19.62 11.13
CA GLU A 590 -16.32 -18.71 10.62
C GLU A 590 -16.41 -18.81 9.09
N PRO A 591 -17.56 -18.51 8.48
CA PRO A 591 -17.64 -18.32 7.04
C PRO A 591 -16.70 -17.20 6.57
N LEU A 592 -16.21 -17.29 5.34
CA LEU A 592 -15.42 -16.22 4.74
C LEU A 592 -16.30 -15.00 4.46
N SER A 593 -15.74 -13.80 4.56
CA SER A 593 -16.44 -12.57 4.21
C SER A 593 -16.86 -12.59 2.75
N PHE A 594 -18.10 -12.15 2.48
CA PHE A 594 -18.63 -11.94 1.15
C PHE A 594 -19.55 -10.72 1.17
N GLY A 595 -19.66 -10.04 0.03
CA GLY A 595 -20.57 -8.91 -0.15
C GLY A 595 -21.46 -9.13 -1.38
N ILE A 596 -21.66 -8.07 -2.16
CA ILE A 596 -22.55 -8.10 -3.32
C ILE A 596 -21.85 -8.80 -4.50
N CYS A 597 -22.44 -9.90 -4.97
CA CYS A 597 -22.01 -10.64 -6.16
C CYS A 597 -22.76 -10.12 -7.39
N SER A 598 -22.09 -9.37 -8.27
CA SER A 598 -22.68 -8.79 -9.48
C SER A 598 -21.62 -8.58 -10.56
N GLY A 599 -22.07 -8.30 -11.79
CA GLY A 599 -21.17 -7.94 -12.90
C GLY A 599 -20.10 -9.00 -13.12
N TYR A 600 -18.83 -8.61 -12.97
CA TYR A 600 -17.69 -9.53 -13.10
C TYR A 600 -17.76 -10.70 -12.11
N MET A 601 -18.37 -10.52 -10.95
CA MET A 601 -18.48 -11.53 -9.90
C MET A 601 -19.92 -11.99 -9.67
N SER A 602 -20.74 -12.03 -10.73
CA SER A 602 -22.11 -12.56 -10.61
C SER A 602 -22.11 -13.99 -10.07
N ASP A 603 -23.02 -14.27 -9.14
CA ASP A 603 -23.30 -15.60 -8.57
C ASP A 603 -24.20 -16.46 -9.47
N ARG A 604 -24.76 -15.88 -10.53
CA ARG A 604 -25.52 -16.58 -11.57
C ARG A 604 -24.54 -17.30 -12.51
N TYR A 605 -23.98 -18.42 -12.09
CA TYR A 605 -23.07 -19.19 -12.94
C TYR A 605 -23.29 -20.69 -12.85
N THR A 606 -22.81 -21.41 -13.87
CA THR A 606 -22.65 -22.86 -13.85
C THR A 606 -21.17 -23.20 -13.93
N GLU A 607 -20.69 -24.02 -12.99
CA GLU A 607 -19.33 -24.55 -12.99
C GLU A 607 -19.23 -25.88 -13.73
N TYR A 608 -18.18 -26.02 -14.53
CA TYR A 608 -17.84 -27.24 -15.24
C TYR A 608 -16.45 -27.72 -14.80
N PRO A 609 -16.37 -28.76 -13.95
CA PRO A 609 -15.09 -29.28 -13.47
C PRO A 609 -14.26 -29.86 -14.62
N GLY A 610 -12.97 -29.52 -14.67
CA GLY A 610 -12.07 -30.06 -15.69
C GLY A 610 -11.92 -31.58 -15.59
N LYS A 611 -12.03 -32.15 -14.39
CA LYS A 611 -12.01 -33.60 -14.18
C LYS A 611 -13.12 -34.35 -14.93
N ASP A 612 -14.20 -33.67 -15.30
CA ASP A 612 -15.34 -34.25 -16.04
C ASP A 612 -15.18 -34.11 -17.55
N ALA A 613 -14.13 -33.43 -18.02
CA ALA A 613 -13.83 -33.28 -19.43
C ALA A 613 -13.50 -34.62 -20.10
N LYS A 614 -13.95 -34.75 -21.35
CA LYS A 614 -13.59 -35.83 -22.25
C LYS A 614 -12.29 -35.47 -22.97
N MET A 615 -11.24 -36.25 -22.69
CA MET A 615 -9.93 -36.03 -23.28
C MET A 615 -9.90 -36.44 -24.75
N LEU A 616 -9.31 -35.60 -25.59
CA LEU A 616 -9.06 -35.87 -27.00
C LEU A 616 -7.57 -35.61 -27.32
N GLN A 617 -7.08 -36.23 -28.39
CA GLN A 617 -5.82 -35.86 -29.05
C GLN A 617 -4.58 -35.73 -28.14
N GLY A 618 -4.45 -36.57 -27.10
CA GLY A 618 -3.26 -36.60 -26.24
C GLY A 618 -3.38 -35.85 -24.91
N SER A 619 -4.55 -35.27 -24.60
CA SER A 619 -4.80 -34.64 -23.30
C SER A 619 -5.02 -35.69 -22.22
N GLU A 620 -4.61 -35.39 -20.98
CA GLU A 620 -4.62 -36.34 -19.86
C GLU A 620 -5.18 -35.69 -18.60
N LYS A 621 -5.95 -36.46 -17.82
CA LYS A 621 -6.47 -35.98 -16.52
C LYS A 621 -5.35 -35.92 -15.51
N VAL A 622 -5.38 -34.89 -14.66
CA VAL A 622 -4.38 -34.66 -13.62
C VAL A 622 -5.09 -34.23 -12.34
N GLU A 623 -4.62 -34.77 -11.22
CA GLU A 623 -5.05 -34.41 -9.88
C GLU A 623 -3.84 -33.78 -9.16
N TRP A 624 -3.95 -32.50 -8.81
CA TRP A 624 -2.91 -31.77 -8.09
C TRP A 624 -3.10 -31.88 -6.58
N ASP A 625 -4.36 -31.79 -6.14
CA ASP A 625 -4.84 -32.07 -4.78
C ASP A 625 -6.36 -32.36 -4.80
N GLU A 626 -6.96 -32.59 -3.63
CA GLU A 626 -8.39 -32.95 -3.49
C GLU A 626 -9.36 -31.90 -4.06
N GLU A 627 -8.98 -30.62 -4.07
CA GLU A 627 -9.81 -29.50 -4.54
C GLU A 627 -9.49 -29.12 -5.99
N THR A 628 -8.28 -29.44 -6.44
CA THR A 628 -7.72 -29.01 -7.72
C THR A 628 -7.46 -30.25 -8.58
N ALA A 629 -8.50 -30.67 -9.30
CA ALA A 629 -8.45 -31.78 -10.26
C ALA A 629 -8.97 -31.33 -11.63
N GLY A 630 -8.26 -31.68 -12.68
CA GLY A 630 -8.51 -31.19 -14.04
C GLY A 630 -7.79 -32.02 -15.10
N PHE A 631 -7.19 -31.35 -16.08
CA PHE A 631 -6.45 -32.01 -17.15
C PHE A 631 -5.34 -31.12 -17.72
N VAL A 632 -4.37 -31.75 -18.36
CA VAL A 632 -3.37 -31.07 -19.20
C VAL A 632 -3.85 -31.10 -20.65
N LEU A 633 -4.03 -29.92 -21.24
CA LEU A 633 -4.56 -29.74 -22.60
C LEU A 633 -3.45 -29.92 -23.64
N ASN A 634 -3.04 -31.17 -23.85
CA ASN A 634 -2.14 -31.55 -24.93
C ASN A 634 -2.96 -32.04 -26.12
N GLY A 635 -3.44 -31.12 -26.97
CA GLY A 635 -4.32 -31.44 -28.09
C GLY A 635 -5.69 -30.81 -27.91
N ALA A 636 -6.71 -31.59 -27.57
CA ALA A 636 -8.07 -31.08 -27.41
C ALA A 636 -8.82 -31.73 -26.23
N ALA A 637 -9.81 -31.03 -25.69
CA ALA A 637 -10.73 -31.58 -24.70
C ALA A 637 -12.15 -31.06 -24.95
N GLU A 638 -13.14 -31.86 -24.57
CA GLU A 638 -14.56 -31.51 -24.64
C GLU A 638 -15.19 -31.49 -23.25
N ILE A 639 -15.99 -30.47 -22.98
CA ILE A 639 -16.85 -30.37 -21.80
C ILE A 639 -18.29 -30.21 -22.28
N TYR A 640 -19.18 -31.03 -21.74
CA TYR A 640 -20.60 -31.00 -22.06
C TYR A 640 -21.32 -30.12 -21.04
N GLY A 641 -22.20 -29.26 -21.52
CA GLY A 641 -22.98 -28.36 -20.67
C GLY A 641 -24.40 -28.17 -21.17
N LYS A 642 -25.17 -27.41 -20.39
CA LYS A 642 -26.56 -27.11 -20.68
C LYS A 642 -26.89 -25.67 -20.28
N ALA A 643 -27.56 -24.94 -21.16
CA ALA A 643 -28.04 -23.59 -20.90
C ALA A 643 -29.57 -23.53 -20.99
N GLU A 644 -30.18 -22.66 -20.19
CA GLU A 644 -31.63 -22.47 -20.20
C GLU A 644 -32.06 -21.46 -21.28
N GLU A 645 -31.22 -20.46 -21.56
CA GLU A 645 -31.53 -19.36 -22.48
C GLU A 645 -30.49 -19.26 -23.60
N THR A 646 -30.97 -18.90 -24.80
CA THR A 646 -30.11 -18.51 -25.92
C THR A 646 -29.67 -17.07 -25.74
N LYS A 647 -28.41 -16.85 -25.33
CA LYS A 647 -27.82 -15.51 -25.15
C LYS A 647 -26.29 -15.58 -25.10
N ASN A 648 -25.66 -14.43 -24.90
CA ASN A 648 -24.23 -14.36 -24.63
C ASN A 648 -23.97 -14.57 -23.14
N TYR A 649 -22.87 -15.26 -22.82
CA TYR A 649 -22.41 -15.50 -21.46
C TYR A 649 -20.91 -15.18 -21.37
N SER A 650 -20.45 -14.86 -20.18
CA SER A 650 -19.03 -14.77 -19.87
C SER A 650 -18.51 -16.16 -19.51
N LEU A 651 -17.64 -16.73 -20.33
CA LEU A 651 -16.94 -17.97 -20.00
C LEU A 651 -15.59 -17.66 -19.38
N ARG A 652 -15.44 -17.98 -18.09
CA ARG A 652 -14.19 -17.85 -17.34
C ARG A 652 -13.48 -19.19 -17.24
N LEU A 653 -12.28 -19.26 -17.82
CA LEU A 653 -11.41 -20.43 -17.79
C LEU A 653 -10.42 -20.33 -16.62
N PHE A 654 -10.29 -21.40 -15.84
CA PHE A 654 -9.28 -21.53 -14.78
C PHE A 654 -8.15 -22.42 -15.28
N TYR A 655 -6.97 -21.86 -15.48
CA TYR A 655 -5.85 -22.59 -16.06
C TYR A 655 -4.50 -22.12 -15.52
N ALA A 656 -3.48 -22.95 -15.70
CA ALA A 656 -2.09 -22.65 -15.39
C ALA A 656 -1.21 -22.97 -16.61
N ALA A 657 -0.33 -22.06 -16.98
CA ALA A 657 0.50 -22.17 -18.18
C ALA A 657 1.87 -21.53 -17.96
N GLU A 658 2.95 -22.24 -18.29
CA GLU A 658 4.32 -21.75 -18.16
C GLU A 658 4.63 -20.59 -19.11
N GLU A 659 4.00 -20.56 -20.28
CA GLU A 659 4.25 -19.57 -21.33
C GLU A 659 2.93 -19.18 -22.01
N PRO A 660 2.88 -18.01 -22.69
CA PRO A 660 1.72 -17.64 -23.48
C PRO A 660 1.42 -18.70 -24.53
N TRP A 661 0.16 -18.99 -24.75
CA TRP A 661 -0.29 -20.07 -25.63
C TRP A 661 -1.49 -19.63 -26.47
N VAL A 662 -1.86 -20.42 -27.48
CA VAL A 662 -3.02 -20.11 -28.32
C VAL A 662 -4.03 -21.24 -28.23
N MET A 663 -5.27 -20.87 -27.96
CA MET A 663 -6.41 -21.77 -27.87
C MET A 663 -7.39 -21.49 -29.01
N GLU A 664 -7.87 -22.53 -29.67
CA GLU A 664 -9.11 -22.49 -30.43
C GLU A 664 -10.23 -23.01 -29.53
N PHE A 665 -11.25 -22.20 -29.36
CA PHE A 665 -12.45 -22.52 -28.59
C PHE A 665 -13.65 -22.63 -29.52
N THR A 666 -14.47 -23.67 -29.35
CA THR A 666 -15.70 -23.87 -30.14
C THR A 666 -16.89 -24.15 -29.23
N CYS A 667 -18.02 -23.51 -29.50
CA CYS A 667 -19.32 -23.76 -28.89
C CYS A 667 -20.42 -23.67 -29.96
N GLY A 668 -21.01 -24.81 -30.34
CA GLY A 668 -21.96 -24.85 -31.46
C GLY A 668 -21.32 -24.36 -32.77
N ASN A 669 -21.84 -23.27 -33.34
CA ASN A 669 -21.31 -22.64 -34.56
C ASN A 669 -20.29 -21.53 -34.29
N PHE A 670 -20.06 -21.17 -33.02
CA PHE A 670 -19.09 -20.17 -32.65
C PHE A 670 -17.70 -20.80 -32.53
N THR A 671 -16.71 -20.19 -33.19
CA THR A 671 -15.30 -20.53 -33.06
C THR A 671 -14.50 -19.26 -32.84
N ALA A 672 -13.64 -19.25 -31.81
CA ALA A 672 -12.72 -18.17 -31.53
C ALA A 672 -11.31 -18.71 -31.33
N THR A 673 -10.32 -17.97 -31.84
CA THR A 673 -8.91 -18.22 -31.56
C THR A 673 -8.42 -17.15 -30.61
N VAL A 674 -7.97 -17.56 -29.43
CA VAL A 674 -7.65 -16.66 -28.32
C VAL A 674 -6.19 -16.84 -27.94
N LYS A 675 -5.47 -15.73 -27.82
CA LYS A 675 -4.12 -15.70 -27.25
C LYS A 675 -4.25 -15.65 -25.72
N MET A 676 -3.78 -16.69 -25.07
CA MET A 676 -3.94 -16.89 -23.63
C MET A 676 -2.68 -16.45 -22.90
N PRO A 677 -2.78 -15.61 -21.84
CA PRO A 677 -1.63 -15.21 -21.05
C PRO A 677 -1.02 -16.40 -20.26
N ALA A 678 0.21 -16.24 -19.81
CA ALA A 678 0.87 -17.22 -18.95
C ALA A 678 0.57 -16.94 -17.47
N SER A 679 0.52 -18.00 -16.65
CA SER A 679 0.68 -17.89 -15.20
C SER A 679 2.13 -18.16 -14.75
N THR A 680 3.01 -18.49 -15.70
CA THR A 680 4.45 -18.82 -15.59
C THR A 680 4.81 -20.07 -14.80
N ALA A 681 3.81 -20.79 -14.29
CA ALA A 681 3.98 -22.09 -13.69
C ALA A 681 2.78 -22.96 -14.03
N ILE A 682 2.97 -24.27 -14.15
CA ILE A 682 1.89 -25.21 -14.50
C ILE A 682 0.93 -25.49 -13.34
N ARG A 683 1.14 -24.87 -12.17
CA ARG A 683 0.36 -25.07 -10.94
C ARG A 683 -0.16 -23.78 -10.30
N THR A 684 0.17 -22.62 -10.86
CA THR A 684 -0.41 -21.35 -10.44
C THR A 684 -1.62 -21.08 -11.32
N PHE A 685 -2.83 -21.29 -10.81
CA PHE A 685 -4.05 -21.10 -11.59
C PHE A 685 -4.44 -19.62 -11.66
N ILE A 686 -4.71 -19.17 -12.88
CA ILE A 686 -5.26 -17.85 -13.20
C ILE A 686 -6.59 -17.99 -13.95
N THR A 687 -7.33 -16.89 -14.05
CA THR A 687 -8.56 -16.78 -14.82
C THR A 687 -8.34 -16.01 -16.11
N HIS A 688 -9.09 -16.37 -17.15
CA HIS A 688 -9.24 -15.57 -18.36
C HIS A 688 -10.68 -15.70 -18.85
N GLU A 689 -11.27 -14.59 -19.29
CA GLU A 689 -12.68 -14.51 -19.65
C GLU A 689 -12.86 -14.25 -21.15
N ILE A 690 -13.84 -14.94 -21.74
CA ILE A 690 -14.27 -14.73 -23.12
C ILE A 690 -15.80 -14.67 -23.19
N ILE A 691 -16.34 -13.74 -23.98
CA ILE A 691 -17.78 -13.67 -24.23
C ILE A 691 -18.14 -14.69 -25.30
N ILE A 692 -19.12 -15.56 -25.00
CA ILE A 692 -19.53 -16.64 -25.91
C ILE A 692 -21.05 -16.65 -26.12
N PRO A 693 -21.53 -16.83 -27.35
CA PRO A 693 -22.93 -17.13 -27.59
C PRO A 693 -23.22 -18.60 -27.26
N VAL A 694 -24.28 -18.86 -26.51
CA VAL A 694 -24.74 -20.21 -26.17
C VAL A 694 -26.23 -20.29 -26.51
N ASN A 695 -26.63 -21.37 -27.18
CA ASN A 695 -28.04 -21.66 -27.45
C ASN A 695 -28.66 -22.43 -26.28
N ALA A 696 -29.94 -22.19 -26.00
CA ALA A 696 -30.70 -22.99 -25.04
C ALA A 696 -30.66 -24.49 -25.41
N GLY A 697 -30.49 -25.33 -24.39
CA GLY A 697 -30.33 -26.77 -24.53
C GLY A 697 -28.90 -27.26 -24.27
N ASP A 698 -28.62 -28.48 -24.71
CA ASP A 698 -27.32 -29.11 -24.53
C ASP A 698 -26.31 -28.55 -25.54
N PHE A 699 -25.08 -28.31 -25.08
CA PHE A 699 -23.99 -27.84 -25.92
C PHE A 699 -22.67 -28.51 -25.52
N THR A 700 -21.65 -28.35 -26.36
CA THR A 700 -20.30 -28.83 -26.11
C THR A 700 -19.31 -27.68 -26.24
N PHE A 701 -18.53 -27.45 -25.19
CA PHE A 701 -17.32 -26.65 -25.24
C PHE A 701 -16.17 -27.52 -25.71
N ARG A 702 -15.57 -27.17 -26.86
CA ARG A 702 -14.35 -27.79 -27.33
C ARG A 702 -13.19 -26.81 -27.22
N MET A 703 -12.17 -27.20 -26.48
CA MET A 703 -10.91 -26.48 -26.37
C MET A 703 -9.85 -27.23 -27.14
N LYS A 704 -9.07 -26.54 -27.97
CA LYS A 704 -7.95 -27.11 -28.71
C LYS A 704 -6.73 -26.21 -28.59
N ARG A 705 -5.61 -26.77 -28.13
CA ARG A 705 -4.33 -26.08 -28.13
C ARG A 705 -3.81 -25.98 -29.57
N ILE A 706 -3.59 -24.76 -30.02
CA ILE A 706 -3.04 -24.45 -31.35
C ILE A 706 -1.52 -24.32 -31.29
N SER A 707 -1.00 -23.62 -30.27
CA SER A 707 0.44 -23.43 -30.06
C SER A 707 0.77 -23.19 -28.58
N GLY A 708 2.07 -23.16 -28.25
CA GLY A 708 2.58 -23.07 -26.87
C GLY A 708 2.61 -24.42 -26.15
N LYS A 709 3.26 -24.50 -24.99
CA LYS A 709 3.24 -25.69 -24.12
C LYS A 709 1.83 -26.06 -23.65
N ALA A 710 1.65 -27.31 -23.27
CA ALA A 710 0.36 -27.81 -22.79
C ALA A 710 0.00 -27.16 -21.44
N PRO A 711 -1.10 -26.39 -21.36
CA PRO A 711 -1.54 -25.80 -20.10
C PRO A 711 -2.29 -26.81 -19.25
N ALA A 712 -2.30 -26.59 -17.95
CA ALA A 712 -3.19 -27.26 -17.00
C ALA A 712 -4.51 -26.50 -16.93
N VAL A 713 -5.64 -27.19 -17.11
CA VAL A 713 -6.99 -26.62 -16.97
C VAL A 713 -7.67 -27.24 -15.76
N TRP A 714 -8.10 -26.39 -14.83
CA TRP A 714 -8.79 -26.81 -13.61
C TRP A 714 -10.30 -26.94 -13.83
N LYS A 715 -10.95 -25.86 -14.27
CA LYS A 715 -12.41 -25.78 -14.46
C LYS A 715 -12.80 -24.61 -15.36
N LEU A 716 -14.08 -24.57 -15.73
CA LEU A 716 -14.71 -23.46 -16.45
C LEU A 716 -15.90 -22.95 -15.62
N LYS A 717 -16.17 -21.65 -15.67
CA LYS A 717 -17.40 -21.02 -15.20
C LYS A 717 -18.12 -20.38 -16.37
N LEU A 718 -19.39 -20.72 -16.57
CA LEU A 718 -20.28 -20.02 -17.49
C LEU A 718 -21.13 -19.05 -16.66
N ILE A 719 -20.84 -17.77 -16.78
CA ILE A 719 -21.38 -16.69 -15.95
C ILE A 719 -22.47 -15.96 -16.74
N ASP A 720 -23.64 -15.85 -16.12
CA ASP A 720 -24.76 -15.05 -16.59
C ASP A 720 -24.70 -13.66 -15.94
N ASN A 721 -23.87 -12.80 -16.52
CA ASN A 721 -23.74 -11.39 -16.16
C ASN A 721 -24.28 -10.47 -17.26
N ASP A 722 -25.08 -11.03 -18.19
CA ASP A 722 -25.62 -10.34 -19.36
C ASP A 722 -24.54 -9.52 -20.11
N PRO A 723 -23.43 -10.16 -20.56
CA PRO A 723 -22.27 -9.44 -21.07
C PRO A 723 -22.61 -8.74 -22.39
N PHE A 724 -22.21 -7.48 -22.50
CA PHE A 724 -22.43 -6.69 -23.71
C PHE A 724 -21.30 -6.94 -24.73
N ILE A 725 -21.66 -7.20 -25.99
CA ILE A 725 -20.69 -7.32 -27.08
C ILE A 725 -20.34 -5.91 -27.59
N PRO A 726 -19.07 -5.49 -27.56
CA PRO A 726 -18.67 -4.18 -28.07
C PRO A 726 -19.08 -3.98 -29.54
N ILE A 727 -19.61 -2.80 -29.87
CA ILE A 727 -19.88 -2.39 -31.25
C ILE A 727 -18.66 -1.64 -31.77
N ALA A 728 -17.87 -2.27 -32.65
CA ALA A 728 -16.63 -1.70 -33.16
C ALA A 728 -16.83 -0.89 -34.45
N TYR A 729 -16.16 0.26 -34.54
CA TYR A 729 -16.07 1.13 -35.70
C TYR A 729 -14.61 1.38 -36.06
N GLY A 730 -14.17 0.84 -37.21
CA GLY A 730 -12.85 1.13 -37.78
C GLY A 730 -12.79 2.46 -38.52
N ILE A 731 -11.58 2.91 -38.83
CA ILE A 731 -11.32 4.16 -39.56
C ILE A 731 -11.66 4.02 -41.05
N ARG A 732 -12.34 5.02 -41.61
CA ARG A 732 -12.66 5.18 -43.04
C ARG A 732 -12.37 6.60 -43.50
N GLU A 733 -12.17 6.79 -44.80
CA GLU A 733 -11.87 8.10 -45.40
C GLU A 733 -12.96 9.14 -45.09
N GLU A 734 -14.22 8.72 -45.10
CA GLU A 734 -15.38 9.54 -44.74
C GLU A 734 -15.39 10.02 -43.27
N ASN A 735 -14.54 9.47 -42.41
CA ASN A 735 -14.40 9.92 -41.03
C ASN A 735 -13.48 11.13 -40.88
N LEU A 736 -12.58 11.40 -41.83
CA LEU A 736 -11.66 12.53 -41.73
C LEU A 736 -12.33 13.84 -42.14
N CYS A 737 -12.14 14.89 -41.36
CA CYS A 737 -12.63 16.24 -41.63
C CYS A 737 -11.53 17.27 -41.38
N GLY A 738 -11.33 18.22 -42.30
CA GLY A 738 -10.39 19.34 -42.12
C GLY A 738 -8.89 19.00 -42.20
N GLY A 739 -8.53 17.74 -42.47
CA GLY A 739 -7.14 17.30 -42.69
C GLY A 739 -6.91 15.86 -42.21
N GLY A 740 -5.63 15.50 -42.00
CA GLY A 740 -5.20 14.18 -41.54
C GLY A 740 -4.98 13.17 -42.68
N GLU A 741 -4.40 12.02 -42.33
CA GLU A 741 -4.09 10.93 -43.26
C GLU A 741 -4.58 9.60 -42.70
N ILE A 742 -4.95 8.67 -43.58
CA ILE A 742 -5.16 7.27 -43.21
C ILE A 742 -3.93 6.48 -43.61
N THR A 743 -3.23 5.94 -42.63
CA THR A 743 -2.16 4.98 -42.82
C THR A 743 -2.67 3.57 -42.55
N CYS A 744 -1.86 2.57 -42.88
CA CYS A 744 -2.18 1.17 -42.61
C CYS A 744 -1.04 0.54 -41.79
N VAL A 745 -1.36 0.06 -40.60
CA VAL A 745 -0.42 -0.62 -39.69
C VAL A 745 -0.96 -2.02 -39.45
N ASP A 746 -0.20 -3.05 -39.83
CA ASP A 746 -0.59 -4.47 -39.71
C ASP A 746 -1.97 -4.81 -40.30
N GLY A 747 -2.33 -4.18 -41.42
CA GLY A 747 -3.62 -4.37 -42.08
C GLY A 747 -4.79 -3.61 -41.42
N THR A 748 -4.54 -2.81 -40.39
CA THR A 748 -5.53 -1.95 -39.72
C THR A 748 -5.40 -0.52 -40.22
N ALA A 749 -6.52 0.11 -40.61
CA ALA A 749 -6.55 1.52 -40.97
C ALA A 749 -6.37 2.41 -39.73
N VAL A 750 -5.48 3.39 -39.81
CA VAL A 750 -5.10 4.27 -38.69
C VAL A 750 -5.18 5.72 -39.14
N ALA A 751 -5.95 6.54 -38.42
CA ALA A 751 -6.00 7.98 -38.63
C ALA A 751 -4.80 8.64 -37.95
N THR A 752 -4.04 9.42 -38.71
CA THR A 752 -2.83 10.14 -38.28
C THR A 752 -2.88 11.61 -38.68
N GLY A 753 -2.07 12.46 -38.05
CA GLY A 753 -2.04 13.90 -38.37
C GLY A 753 -3.34 14.64 -37.98
N LEU A 754 -4.04 14.14 -36.97
CA LEU A 754 -5.23 14.77 -36.40
C LEU A 754 -4.83 15.90 -35.43
N GLY A 755 -5.72 16.88 -35.25
CA GLY A 755 -5.51 18.08 -34.43
C GLY A 755 -5.47 19.37 -35.25
N TRP A 756 -5.48 20.51 -34.56
CA TRP A 756 -5.69 21.84 -35.16
C TRP A 756 -7.02 21.87 -35.92
N ASP A 757 -6.99 22.00 -37.25
CA ASP A 757 -8.19 21.99 -38.10
C ASP A 757 -8.64 20.57 -38.48
N ALA A 758 -7.84 19.53 -38.21
CA ALA A 758 -8.11 18.14 -38.57
C ALA A 758 -8.78 17.36 -37.44
N GLU A 759 -9.90 16.70 -37.72
CA GLU A 759 -10.66 15.92 -36.73
C GLU A 759 -11.21 14.61 -37.31
N LEU A 760 -11.60 13.72 -36.40
CA LEU A 760 -12.23 12.45 -36.73
C LEU A 760 -13.72 12.49 -36.37
N ARG A 761 -14.60 12.20 -37.35
CA ARG A 761 -16.06 12.20 -37.20
C ARG A 761 -16.68 10.85 -37.59
N PHE A 762 -17.24 10.16 -36.61
CA PHE A 762 -18.08 8.98 -36.84
C PHE A 762 -19.54 9.43 -36.92
N ASN A 763 -20.08 9.58 -38.14
CA ASN A 763 -21.42 10.15 -38.36
C ASN A 763 -22.57 9.12 -38.32
N GLU A 764 -22.26 7.83 -38.35
CA GLU A 764 -23.25 6.74 -38.42
C GLU A 764 -23.07 5.73 -37.28
N VAL A 765 -22.88 6.25 -36.08
CA VAL A 765 -22.79 5.43 -34.87
C VAL A 765 -24.18 4.98 -34.48
N MET A 766 -24.44 3.67 -34.54
CA MET A 766 -25.74 3.06 -34.31
C MET A 766 -25.76 2.35 -32.96
N VAL A 767 -26.65 2.75 -32.07
CA VAL A 767 -26.86 2.06 -30.79
C VAL A 767 -28.31 1.59 -30.63
N PRO A 768 -28.55 0.44 -29.98
CA PRO A 768 -29.86 -0.19 -29.92
C PRO A 768 -30.84 0.48 -28.97
N ALA A 769 -30.36 1.33 -28.05
CA ALA A 769 -31.17 2.06 -27.09
C ALA A 769 -30.48 3.38 -26.69
N ALA A 770 -31.26 4.38 -26.31
CA ALA A 770 -30.70 5.59 -25.71
C ALA A 770 -30.13 5.28 -24.32
N GLY A 771 -29.02 5.92 -23.95
CA GLY A 771 -28.40 5.71 -22.64
C GLY A 771 -26.95 6.16 -22.59
N ARG A 772 -26.30 5.83 -21.48
CA ARG A 772 -24.89 6.10 -21.24
C ARG A 772 -24.05 4.91 -21.71
N TYR A 773 -23.06 5.19 -22.53
CA TYR A 773 -22.17 4.19 -23.14
C TYR A 773 -20.73 4.49 -22.77
N ILE A 774 -19.94 3.43 -22.75
CA ILE A 774 -18.49 3.49 -22.66
C ILE A 774 -17.97 3.56 -24.09
N LEU A 775 -17.34 4.68 -24.43
CA LEU A 775 -16.59 4.85 -25.66
C LEU A 775 -15.14 4.46 -25.38
N ARG A 776 -14.74 3.32 -25.92
CA ARG A 776 -13.34 2.89 -25.93
C ARG A 776 -12.66 3.38 -27.20
N ILE A 777 -11.56 4.07 -27.04
CA ILE A 777 -10.73 4.60 -28.12
C ILE A 777 -9.51 3.67 -28.23
N ILE A 778 -9.31 3.09 -29.41
CA ILE A 778 -8.15 2.27 -29.70
C ILE A 778 -7.12 3.16 -30.38
N TYR A 779 -5.96 3.34 -29.77
CA TYR A 779 -5.00 4.35 -30.22
C TYR A 779 -3.54 3.87 -30.09
N ALA A 780 -2.62 4.63 -30.69
CA ALA A 780 -1.18 4.48 -30.50
C ALA A 780 -0.57 5.87 -30.29
N ALA A 781 0.30 6.01 -29.30
CA ALA A 781 0.87 7.29 -28.91
C ALA A 781 2.30 7.13 -28.39
N GLY A 782 3.25 7.86 -28.99
CA GLY A 782 4.62 7.93 -28.47
C GLY A 782 4.77 8.84 -27.25
N ASP A 783 3.83 9.76 -27.05
CA ASP A 783 3.79 10.71 -25.95
C ASP A 783 2.34 11.01 -25.54
N CYS A 784 2.16 11.63 -24.37
CA CYS A 784 0.81 12.00 -23.91
C CYS A 784 0.23 13.12 -24.78
N ARG A 785 -1.03 12.98 -25.23
CA ARG A 785 -1.70 13.96 -26.10
C ARG A 785 -3.12 14.26 -25.64
N ASP A 786 -3.47 15.53 -25.59
CA ASP A 786 -4.83 15.97 -25.30
C ASP A 786 -5.80 15.60 -26.44
N ILE A 787 -7.03 15.30 -26.06
CA ILE A 787 -8.13 15.00 -26.99
C ILE A 787 -9.44 15.54 -26.41
N SER A 788 -10.23 16.16 -27.28
CA SER A 788 -11.60 16.59 -27.03
C SER A 788 -12.56 15.66 -27.75
N ILE A 789 -13.59 15.20 -27.05
CA ILE A 789 -14.57 14.24 -27.54
C ILE A 789 -15.96 14.85 -27.40
N GLN A 790 -16.75 14.80 -28.46
CA GLN A 790 -18.13 15.27 -28.45
C GLN A 790 -19.06 14.24 -29.08
N ALA A 791 -20.04 13.78 -28.31
CA ALA A 791 -21.15 13.00 -28.83
C ALA A 791 -22.33 13.92 -29.19
N ASN A 792 -22.83 13.79 -30.42
CA ASN A 792 -23.90 14.59 -31.00
C ASN A 792 -23.63 16.11 -30.88
N ASP A 793 -24.52 16.82 -30.20
CA ASP A 793 -24.38 18.23 -29.84
C ASP A 793 -24.26 18.39 -28.30
N GLY A 794 -23.79 17.34 -27.62
CA GLY A 794 -23.58 17.29 -26.18
C GLY A 794 -22.32 18.02 -25.71
N GLU A 795 -22.04 17.89 -24.41
CA GLU A 795 -20.85 18.48 -23.79
C GLU A 795 -19.55 17.91 -24.38
N VAL A 796 -18.53 18.77 -24.45
CA VAL A 796 -17.19 18.37 -24.86
C VAL A 796 -16.45 17.80 -23.66
N ILE A 797 -16.05 16.54 -23.77
CA ILE A 797 -15.20 15.87 -22.78
C ILE A 797 -13.76 16.14 -23.17
N ASN A 798 -13.01 16.77 -22.26
CA ASN A 798 -11.58 16.97 -22.43
C ASN A 798 -10.83 15.94 -21.59
N THR A 799 -9.93 15.21 -22.22
CA THR A 799 -9.08 14.19 -21.62
C THR A 799 -7.75 14.14 -22.37
N TYR A 800 -6.91 13.18 -22.05
CA TYR A 800 -5.66 12.93 -22.73
C TYR A 800 -5.44 11.42 -22.90
N LEU A 801 -4.73 11.09 -23.96
CA LEU A 801 -4.28 9.76 -24.31
C LEU A 801 -2.85 9.62 -23.78
N HIS A 802 -2.62 8.66 -22.88
CA HIS A 802 -1.29 8.38 -22.34
C HIS A 802 -0.36 7.80 -23.41
N SER A 803 0.96 7.91 -23.22
CA SER A 803 1.90 7.15 -24.05
C SER A 803 1.57 5.65 -23.99
N THR A 804 1.47 5.02 -25.16
CA THR A 804 1.27 3.57 -25.27
C THR A 804 2.57 2.79 -25.10
N SER A 805 3.71 3.46 -25.01
CA SER A 805 5.01 2.85 -24.67
C SER A 805 5.22 2.66 -23.17
N GLY A 806 4.31 3.15 -22.32
CA GLY A 806 4.52 3.18 -20.88
C GLY A 806 5.81 3.91 -20.54
N TRP A 807 6.71 3.24 -19.82
CA TRP A 807 8.04 3.75 -19.46
C TRP A 807 9.14 3.37 -20.48
N GLU A 808 8.79 2.65 -21.55
CA GLU A 808 9.72 2.36 -22.64
C GLU A 808 9.90 3.56 -23.58
N PHE A 809 10.89 3.46 -24.46
CA PHE A 809 11.16 4.50 -25.45
C PHE A 809 9.89 4.82 -26.26
N PRO A 810 9.56 6.12 -26.45
CA PRO A 810 8.40 6.57 -27.22
C PRO A 810 8.21 5.80 -28.53
N THR A 811 7.08 5.12 -28.68
CA THR A 811 6.71 4.42 -29.92
C THR A 811 5.24 4.61 -30.27
N TRP A 812 4.97 4.67 -31.57
CA TRP A 812 3.62 4.77 -32.15
C TRP A 812 3.11 3.41 -32.66
N GLU A 813 3.79 2.33 -32.30
CA GLU A 813 3.48 0.97 -32.75
C GLU A 813 2.56 0.23 -31.78
N TYR A 814 2.75 0.45 -30.47
CA TYR A 814 1.96 -0.20 -29.44
C TYR A 814 0.54 0.35 -29.40
N VAL A 815 -0.42 -0.53 -29.17
CA VAL A 815 -1.83 -0.19 -29.09
C VAL A 815 -2.21 -0.04 -27.63
N GLY A 816 -2.84 1.08 -27.31
CA GLY A 816 -3.48 1.33 -26.02
C GLY A 816 -4.97 1.57 -26.19
N GLU A 817 -5.64 1.58 -25.05
CA GLU A 817 -7.07 1.80 -24.93
C GLU A 817 -7.33 2.96 -23.97
N LYS A 818 -8.33 3.78 -24.28
CA LYS A 818 -8.85 4.82 -23.39
C LYS A 818 -10.35 4.69 -23.32
N GLU A 819 -10.93 4.73 -22.13
CA GLU A 819 -12.38 4.70 -21.96
C GLU A 819 -12.89 6.05 -21.44
N VAL A 820 -13.96 6.53 -22.08
CA VAL A 820 -14.73 7.71 -21.64
C VAL A 820 -16.21 7.38 -21.61
N LEU A 821 -16.98 8.07 -20.77
CA LEU A 821 -18.43 7.91 -20.70
C LEU A 821 -19.12 8.97 -21.56
N ILE A 822 -19.99 8.54 -22.48
CA ILE A 822 -20.77 9.42 -23.36
C ILE A 822 -22.25 9.05 -23.35
N ASP A 823 -23.11 10.04 -23.58
CA ASP A 823 -24.54 9.83 -23.76
C ASP A 823 -24.90 9.72 -25.24
N LEU A 824 -25.64 8.67 -25.60
CA LEU A 824 -26.08 8.39 -26.96
C LEU A 824 -27.60 8.22 -27.01
N GLN A 825 -28.17 8.56 -28.16
CA GLN A 825 -29.60 8.39 -28.47
C GLN A 825 -29.83 7.05 -29.18
N GLU A 826 -31.02 6.49 -29.06
CA GLU A 826 -31.39 5.30 -29.83
C GLU A 826 -31.25 5.57 -31.34
N GLY A 827 -30.65 4.62 -32.06
CA GLY A 827 -30.39 4.77 -33.49
C GLY A 827 -29.10 5.54 -33.76
N LYS A 828 -29.17 6.52 -34.67
CA LYS A 828 -28.00 7.17 -35.28
C LYS A 828 -27.46 8.31 -34.43
N ASN A 829 -26.15 8.28 -34.21
CA ASN A 829 -25.38 9.27 -33.45
C ASN A 829 -24.15 9.73 -34.23
N ARG A 830 -23.62 10.88 -33.81
CA ARG A 830 -22.36 11.43 -34.28
C ARG A 830 -21.35 11.46 -33.13
N ILE A 831 -20.12 11.00 -33.35
CA ILE A 831 -19.00 11.18 -32.39
C ILE A 831 -17.89 11.94 -33.10
N ARG A 832 -17.40 13.02 -32.48
CA ARG A 832 -16.30 13.83 -32.97
C ARG A 832 -15.13 13.76 -32.00
N MET A 833 -13.91 13.67 -32.54
CA MET A 833 -12.65 13.71 -31.81
C MET A 833 -11.74 14.76 -32.43
N PHE A 834 -11.36 15.77 -31.66
CA PHE A 834 -10.62 16.95 -32.12
C PHE A 834 -9.68 17.49 -31.04
N ASN A 835 -8.78 18.40 -31.40
CA ASN A 835 -7.94 19.14 -30.47
C ASN A 835 -7.54 20.46 -31.15
N ASP A 836 -8.10 21.57 -30.70
CA ASP A 836 -7.90 22.89 -31.32
C ASP A 836 -6.53 23.51 -31.00
N HIS A 837 -5.75 22.89 -30.10
CA HIS A 837 -4.52 23.45 -29.54
C HIS A 837 -3.28 22.59 -29.79
N GLY A 838 -3.44 21.43 -30.44
CA GLY A 838 -2.33 20.52 -30.69
C GLY A 838 -2.71 19.31 -31.52
N LEU A 839 -1.73 18.43 -31.72
CA LEU A 839 -1.93 17.15 -32.40
C LEU A 839 -2.55 16.12 -31.45
N ILE A 840 -3.38 15.24 -32.01
CA ILE A 840 -3.95 14.06 -31.33
C ILE A 840 -3.11 12.82 -31.68
N SER A 841 -3.18 11.81 -30.83
CA SER A 841 -2.56 10.50 -31.08
C SER A 841 -3.13 9.79 -32.32
N HIS A 842 -2.46 8.72 -32.76
CA HIS A 842 -2.93 7.90 -33.88
C HIS A 842 -4.14 7.09 -33.44
N ILE A 843 -5.28 7.21 -34.12
CA ILE A 843 -6.52 6.52 -33.76
C ILE A 843 -6.76 5.35 -34.71
N ARG A 844 -6.93 4.15 -34.16
CA ARG A 844 -7.16 2.90 -34.93
C ARG A 844 -8.64 2.54 -35.04
N GLY A 845 -9.48 3.10 -34.17
CA GLY A 845 -10.91 2.88 -34.17
C GLY A 845 -11.53 3.18 -32.82
N ILE A 846 -12.84 2.93 -32.72
CA ILE A 846 -13.60 3.05 -31.48
C ILE A 846 -14.48 1.82 -31.24
N GLU A 847 -14.76 1.52 -29.98
CA GLU A 847 -15.76 0.53 -29.58
C GLU A 847 -16.78 1.18 -28.65
N LEU A 848 -18.03 0.73 -28.74
CA LEU A 848 -19.11 1.14 -27.84
C LEU A 848 -19.60 -0.03 -27.01
N ILE A 849 -19.65 0.17 -25.70
CA ILE A 849 -20.09 -0.83 -24.73
C ILE A 849 -21.19 -0.20 -23.89
N ALA A 850 -22.36 -0.85 -23.82
CA ALA A 850 -23.44 -0.37 -22.96
C ALA A 850 -23.04 -0.48 -21.48
N LYS A 851 -23.34 0.56 -20.69
CA LYS A 851 -22.99 0.64 -19.27
C LYS A 851 -23.87 -0.25 -18.39
#